data_AF-A0A8H4K540-F1
#
_entry.id   AF-A0A8H4K540-F1
#
_cell.length_a   1.000
_cell.length_b   1.000
_cell.length_c   1.000
_cell.angle_alpha   90.00
_cell.angle_beta   90.00
_cell.angle_gamma   90.00
#
_symmetry.space_group_name_H-M   'P 1'
#
loop_
_entity.id
_entity.type
_entity.pdbx_description
1 polymer ?
#
loop_
_entity_poly.entity_id
_entity_poly.type
_entity_poly.pdbx_seq_one_letter_code
_entity_poly.pdbx_strand_id
1 'polypeptide(L)'
;MPFTFSLVCELLEQSYILSLDKKGYSGVVTKWFTRYRYYVDAHDTSLSALLSTLLPDKRTDRVYCIQAPSLERIVGRAFLLGSSRIAELAWYRQPGSGVDLADCVSRILTVTPSPSYDQKNLVTVEEIDGLLQSLTAGVKWSSPSIRASQASLTPSNRTDVENMYRRLSATEAKWFTRLVLKNYQPLVLDPHLIYRLCDPILPCVLKVQDDFTTAITSVQAIRGKLLRNSGHKTPREQIMGTVKPQLGVKIGRQPWIKGRSIKHCLDMGHGHMSAEEKIDGEYCQIHTDPSKGDQCIQIFSKSGKDSTEDRVALHRTILESLQIGQPDAKVTKACILEGELVVYDDSQEKILPFCNIRKHVSRRRRFLNTELDSLFEILSGLIFCRKGWAELVPRQVIDFGQPLGASTLRKTFAMTILARKEGLVLKPDEPYFDFTDKRRKFSSCCIKLKKEYIGKFGDVGDFAVVGAKYDSTKALTYRIPRLKWTHFYVGCLNNRDAVKSWNAKPEFTIINVVELNETMLKEVVTYSSPQPVSPKENNALVFKLAPGVEHGSPPTVIFTKPLVFDLKCFSFDKVGNTGFWSLRFPSITKVHFDRDFTDTISFEQLQALAKDATTAADLEDSQENLQWIAKLKTADPRGIAVDAASQLTVATMTTPSPHKATQNTTFTWSPTSPQAKRLSVANQSSPCRVRSERGRSSSFPNAAMAKSMQAEALSPTQPCAKHKLYQPPSNSTPQRKCLKSDSESSRQNKHFPHFESFYLPREPLVGISENTRSQPDMPPYAPRCYSPLGQGLSAEESGLEKGWLQPVKLVTNLGTGEPECETATDSDLEAASEHERLKLSSAKVTTALEGKCIFAGENCVLANTVVLVSPGLLVEAEVNELLAQHGIDHPITDADAWIKAEKEARQNERTTTHSMAYLLCDKKNKNVRVPLIAKLRELHEDHPYKGTRIQPCDWRILQHLTIHEDNAIEPKYYDGFPKWNMRWIVPNEI
;
A
#
# COMPACT_ATOMS: atom_id res chain seq x y z
N MET A 1 -32.86 19.99 -15.99
CA MET A 1 -33.64 18.73 -15.96
C MET A 1 -32.76 17.65 -15.34
N PRO A 2 -33.33 16.64 -14.66
CA PRO A 2 -32.57 15.48 -14.20
C PRO A 2 -31.90 14.75 -15.38
N PHE A 3 -30.76 14.12 -15.16
CA PHE A 3 -29.88 13.68 -16.23
C PHE A 3 -30.25 12.26 -16.68
N THR A 4 -30.66 12.09 -17.94
CA THR A 4 -31.16 10.79 -18.44
C THR A 4 -30.04 9.74 -18.54
N PHE A 5 -30.34 8.53 -18.09
CA PHE A 5 -29.37 7.43 -18.02
C PHE A 5 -28.93 6.95 -19.41
N SER A 6 -29.82 7.02 -20.40
CA SER A 6 -29.52 6.75 -21.82
C SER A 6 -28.31 7.53 -22.36
N LEU A 7 -28.13 8.80 -21.96
CA LEU A 7 -26.98 9.60 -22.37
C LEU A 7 -25.66 9.10 -21.75
N VAL A 8 -25.71 8.60 -20.51
CA VAL A 8 -24.54 7.97 -19.86
C VAL A 8 -24.23 6.63 -20.52
N CYS A 9 -25.25 5.88 -20.92
CA CYS A 9 -25.09 4.64 -21.69
C CYS A 9 -24.47 4.89 -23.08
N GLU A 10 -24.78 6.02 -23.73
CA GLU A 10 -24.11 6.45 -24.98
C GLU A 10 -22.58 6.55 -24.79
N LEU A 11 -22.14 7.22 -23.72
CA LEU A 11 -20.72 7.36 -23.39
C LEU A 11 -20.07 6.03 -23.04
N LEU A 12 -20.73 5.22 -22.20
CA LEU A 12 -20.20 3.95 -21.73
C LEU A 12 -20.03 2.97 -22.90
N GLU A 13 -21.01 2.86 -23.81
CA GLU A 13 -20.94 1.96 -24.96
C GLU A 13 -19.83 2.37 -25.94
N GLN A 14 -19.75 3.65 -26.32
CA GLN A 14 -18.68 4.15 -27.21
C GLN A 14 -17.28 3.95 -26.58
N SER A 15 -17.15 4.19 -25.28
CA SER A 15 -15.88 4.01 -24.56
C SER A 15 -15.51 2.52 -24.39
N TYR A 16 -16.50 1.64 -24.24
CA TYR A 16 -16.34 0.20 -24.11
C TYR A 16 -15.84 -0.44 -25.41
N ILE A 17 -16.45 -0.08 -26.54
CA ILE A 17 -16.02 -0.53 -27.88
C ILE A 17 -14.55 -0.12 -28.13
N LEU A 18 -14.19 1.13 -27.85
CA LEU A 18 -12.80 1.58 -27.95
C LEU A 18 -11.86 0.83 -26.98
N SER A 19 -12.31 0.51 -25.77
CA SER A 19 -11.51 -0.29 -24.83
C SER A 19 -11.28 -1.72 -25.34
N LEU A 20 -12.28 -2.39 -25.90
CA LEU A 20 -12.12 -3.72 -26.53
C LEU A 20 -11.05 -3.67 -27.64
N ASP A 21 -11.13 -2.67 -28.52
CA ASP A 21 -10.16 -2.37 -29.58
C ASP A 21 -8.76 -1.94 -29.09
N LYS A 22 -8.57 -1.79 -27.77
CA LYS A 22 -7.38 -1.21 -27.11
C LYS A 22 -7.05 0.24 -27.54
N LYS A 23 -8.05 0.98 -28.05
CA LYS A 23 -7.96 2.39 -28.43
C LYS A 23 -8.21 3.31 -27.23
N GLY A 24 -7.66 4.53 -27.29
CA GLY A 24 -7.87 5.55 -26.25
C GLY A 24 -9.27 6.17 -26.32
N TYR A 25 -10.09 5.97 -25.27
CA TYR A 25 -11.45 6.52 -25.16
C TYR A 25 -11.50 7.97 -24.63
N SER A 26 -10.40 8.53 -24.13
CA SER A 26 -10.37 9.85 -23.46
C SER A 26 -10.94 10.98 -24.33
N GLY A 27 -10.65 10.98 -25.64
CA GLY A 27 -11.20 11.95 -26.59
C GLY A 27 -12.71 11.85 -26.80
N VAL A 28 -13.30 10.66 -26.61
CA VAL A 28 -14.77 10.47 -26.62
C VAL A 28 -15.37 11.04 -25.33
N VAL A 29 -14.79 10.72 -24.17
CA VAL A 29 -15.22 11.27 -22.87
C VAL A 29 -15.22 12.80 -22.90
N THR A 30 -14.14 13.44 -23.37
CA THR A 30 -14.09 14.90 -23.51
C THR A 30 -15.17 15.43 -24.46
N LYS A 31 -15.33 14.85 -25.65
CA LYS A 31 -16.36 15.27 -26.62
C LYS A 31 -17.77 15.15 -26.06
N TRP A 32 -18.09 14.08 -25.33
CA TRP A 32 -19.39 13.87 -24.69
C TRP A 32 -19.65 14.92 -23.60
N PHE A 33 -18.68 15.18 -22.72
CA PHE A 33 -18.79 16.22 -21.69
C PHE A 33 -18.90 17.64 -22.26
N THR A 34 -18.31 17.91 -23.44
CA THR A 34 -18.54 19.16 -24.19
C THR A 34 -19.94 19.20 -24.80
N ARG A 35 -20.38 18.13 -25.46
CA ARG A 35 -21.70 18.03 -26.13
C ARG A 35 -22.86 18.20 -25.17
N TYR A 36 -22.79 17.59 -24.00
CA TYR A 36 -23.85 17.61 -22.99
C TYR A 36 -23.57 18.59 -21.83
N ARG A 37 -22.66 19.57 -22.01
CA ARG A 37 -22.24 20.51 -20.96
C ARG A 37 -23.41 21.22 -20.29
N TYR A 38 -24.41 21.64 -21.07
CA TYR A 38 -25.62 22.30 -20.58
C TYR A 38 -26.39 21.45 -19.53
N TYR A 39 -26.41 20.13 -19.71
CA TYR A 39 -27.03 19.21 -18.74
C TYR A 39 -26.12 18.97 -17.53
N VAL A 40 -24.80 18.86 -17.74
CA VAL A 40 -23.83 18.67 -16.63
C VAL A 40 -23.73 19.90 -15.70
N ASP A 41 -23.94 21.11 -16.23
CA ASP A 41 -24.00 22.36 -15.45
C ASP A 41 -25.43 22.72 -14.98
N ALA A 42 -26.45 21.90 -15.26
CA ALA A 42 -27.82 22.22 -14.88
C ALA A 42 -28.00 22.17 -13.36
N HIS A 43 -28.63 23.21 -12.80
CA HIS A 43 -28.84 23.39 -11.36
C HIS A 43 -29.57 22.24 -10.64
N ASP A 44 -30.32 21.44 -11.39
CA ASP A 44 -31.17 20.34 -10.94
C ASP A 44 -30.64 18.96 -11.37
N THR A 45 -29.45 18.89 -11.99
CA THR A 45 -28.71 17.64 -12.21
C THR A 45 -27.85 17.32 -10.99
N SER A 46 -28.01 16.10 -10.45
CA SER A 46 -27.18 15.62 -9.35
C SER A 46 -25.83 15.14 -9.89
N LEU A 47 -24.85 16.04 -9.86
CA LEU A 47 -23.47 15.69 -10.22
C LEU A 47 -22.90 14.55 -9.33
N SER A 48 -23.41 14.39 -8.10
CA SER A 48 -23.05 13.26 -7.22
C SER A 48 -23.62 11.93 -7.73
N ALA A 49 -24.85 11.93 -8.26
CA ALA A 49 -25.44 10.78 -8.94
C ALA A 49 -24.68 10.44 -10.24
N LEU A 50 -24.43 11.43 -11.11
CA LEU A 50 -23.69 11.24 -12.36
C LEU A 50 -22.28 10.65 -12.11
N LEU A 51 -21.55 11.15 -11.11
CA LEU A 51 -20.26 10.57 -10.70
C LEU A 51 -20.41 9.15 -10.13
N SER A 52 -21.50 8.87 -9.40
CA SER A 52 -21.79 7.53 -8.86
C SER A 52 -22.13 6.52 -9.95
N THR A 53 -22.81 6.95 -11.02
CA THR A 53 -23.07 6.15 -12.23
C THR A 53 -21.79 5.92 -13.04
N LEU A 54 -20.95 6.94 -13.25
CA LEU A 54 -19.72 6.81 -14.04
C LEU A 54 -18.58 6.08 -13.31
N LEU A 55 -18.51 6.20 -11.99
CA LEU A 55 -17.40 5.71 -11.15
C LEU A 55 -17.91 4.90 -9.94
N PRO A 56 -18.67 3.80 -10.16
CA PRO A 56 -19.33 3.05 -9.08
C PRO A 56 -18.34 2.36 -8.13
N ASP A 57 -17.10 2.12 -8.58
CA ASP A 57 -16.01 1.60 -7.75
C ASP A 57 -15.60 2.57 -6.63
N LYS A 58 -15.94 3.86 -6.74
CA LYS A 58 -15.70 4.88 -5.69
C LYS A 58 -16.77 4.84 -4.60
N ARG A 59 -18.03 4.51 -4.95
CA ARG A 59 -19.19 4.42 -4.03
C ARG A 59 -19.15 3.18 -3.15
N THR A 60 -18.07 3.10 -2.38
CA THR A 60 -17.70 2.02 -1.47
C THR A 60 -18.41 2.07 -0.11
N ASP A 61 -19.07 3.18 0.16
CA ASP A 61 -20.06 3.40 1.22
C ASP A 61 -21.31 2.50 1.08
N ARG A 62 -21.71 2.20 -0.17
CA ARG A 62 -22.88 1.38 -0.52
C ARG A 62 -22.52 -0.09 -0.73
N VAL A 63 -23.17 -1.03 -0.04
CA VAL A 63 -23.00 -2.48 -0.30
C VAL A 63 -24.33 -3.12 -0.71
N TYR A 64 -24.45 -3.55 -1.97
CA TYR A 64 -25.72 -4.05 -2.54
C TYR A 64 -26.07 -5.49 -2.15
N CYS A 65 -25.09 -6.30 -1.73
CA CYS A 65 -25.24 -7.76 -1.54
C CYS A 65 -25.84 -8.53 -2.74
N ILE A 66 -25.66 -7.99 -3.95
CA ILE A 66 -26.06 -8.58 -5.22
C ILE A 66 -24.79 -9.02 -5.97
N GLN A 67 -24.75 -10.28 -6.39
CA GLN A 67 -23.73 -10.90 -7.23
C GLN A 67 -24.36 -11.44 -8.52
N ALA A 68 -23.57 -11.71 -9.57
CA ALA A 68 -24.09 -12.10 -10.89
C ALA A 68 -25.15 -13.23 -10.86
N PRO A 69 -24.96 -14.38 -10.15
CA PRO A 69 -26.00 -15.42 -10.06
C PRO A 69 -27.28 -14.98 -9.35
N SER A 70 -27.21 -13.99 -8.45
CA SER A 70 -28.41 -13.42 -7.80
C SER A 70 -29.12 -12.39 -8.68
N LEU A 71 -28.36 -11.64 -9.49
CA LEU A 71 -28.87 -10.63 -10.43
C LEU A 71 -29.52 -11.28 -11.65
N GLU A 72 -28.95 -12.37 -12.14
CA GLU A 72 -29.55 -13.30 -13.12
C GLU A 72 -30.97 -13.72 -12.70
N ARG A 73 -31.16 -14.15 -11.44
CA ARG A 73 -32.50 -14.48 -10.93
C ARG A 73 -33.42 -13.27 -10.78
N ILE A 74 -32.88 -12.07 -10.54
CA ILE A 74 -33.66 -10.81 -10.48
C ILE A 74 -34.18 -10.47 -11.88
N VAL A 75 -33.32 -10.44 -12.89
CA VAL A 75 -33.69 -10.25 -14.30
C VAL A 75 -34.68 -11.32 -14.76
N GLY A 76 -34.43 -12.59 -14.41
CA GLY A 76 -35.33 -13.71 -14.75
C GLY A 76 -36.76 -13.53 -14.24
N ARG A 77 -36.96 -12.94 -13.05
CA ARG A 77 -38.29 -12.57 -12.54
C ARG A 77 -38.83 -11.27 -13.13
N ALA A 78 -37.97 -10.26 -13.33
CA ALA A 78 -38.36 -8.98 -13.92
C ALA A 78 -39.08 -9.16 -15.26
N PHE A 79 -38.59 -10.09 -16.10
CA PHE A 79 -39.12 -10.39 -17.43
C PHE A 79 -39.82 -11.76 -17.55
N LEU A 80 -40.14 -12.42 -16.43
CA LEU A 80 -40.86 -13.71 -16.38
C LEU A 80 -40.29 -14.80 -17.32
N LEU A 81 -38.96 -14.92 -17.37
CA LEU A 81 -38.26 -15.74 -18.36
C LEU A 81 -38.45 -17.25 -18.11
N GLY A 82 -38.93 -17.97 -19.14
CA GLY A 82 -38.97 -19.44 -19.16
C GLY A 82 -37.58 -20.09 -19.26
N SER A 83 -37.52 -21.39 -18.98
CA SER A 83 -36.26 -22.15 -18.79
C SER A 83 -35.23 -22.01 -19.90
N SER A 84 -35.65 -21.92 -21.17
CA SER A 84 -34.76 -21.70 -22.32
C SER A 84 -34.09 -20.33 -22.31
N ARG A 85 -34.84 -19.27 -21.98
CA ARG A 85 -34.33 -17.89 -21.86
C ARG A 85 -33.50 -17.70 -20.59
N ILE A 86 -33.77 -18.47 -19.53
CA ILE A 86 -32.88 -18.56 -18.36
C ILE A 86 -31.54 -19.23 -18.72
N ALA A 87 -31.54 -20.28 -19.54
CA ALA A 87 -30.30 -20.90 -20.04
C ALA A 87 -29.49 -19.94 -20.93
N GLU A 88 -30.16 -19.14 -21.77
CA GLU A 88 -29.52 -18.06 -22.53
C GLU A 88 -28.95 -16.96 -21.62
N LEU A 89 -29.69 -16.55 -20.57
CA LEU A 89 -29.22 -15.57 -19.59
C LEU A 89 -27.98 -16.07 -18.84
N ALA A 90 -27.87 -17.38 -18.60
CA ALA A 90 -26.72 -18.03 -17.98
C ALA A 90 -25.53 -18.28 -18.94
N TRP A 91 -25.64 -17.94 -20.24
CA TRP A 91 -24.62 -18.24 -21.25
C TRP A 91 -23.23 -17.67 -20.94
N TYR A 92 -23.15 -16.53 -20.23
CA TYR A 92 -21.88 -15.95 -19.80
C TYR A 92 -20.97 -16.95 -19.07
N ARG A 93 -21.55 -17.90 -18.31
CA ARG A 93 -20.81 -18.92 -17.54
C ARG A 93 -20.03 -19.92 -18.40
N GLN A 94 -20.32 -20.03 -19.70
CA GLN A 94 -19.68 -21.02 -20.57
C GLN A 94 -18.23 -20.65 -20.91
N PRO A 95 -17.23 -21.53 -20.71
CA PRO A 95 -15.84 -21.25 -21.06
C PRO A 95 -15.65 -20.87 -22.53
N GLY A 96 -15.06 -19.69 -22.77
CA GLY A 96 -14.89 -19.14 -24.11
C GLY A 96 -16.11 -18.39 -24.67
N SER A 97 -17.16 -18.17 -23.86
CA SER A 97 -18.37 -17.39 -24.23
C SER A 97 -18.06 -15.97 -24.72
N GLY A 98 -17.01 -15.34 -24.19
CA GLY A 98 -16.57 -14.00 -24.58
C GLY A 98 -17.54 -12.87 -24.21
N VAL A 99 -18.47 -13.11 -23.28
CA VAL A 99 -19.53 -12.18 -22.86
C VAL A 99 -19.77 -12.28 -21.35
N ASP A 100 -20.29 -11.20 -20.73
CA ASP A 100 -20.74 -11.21 -19.34
C ASP A 100 -22.27 -11.32 -19.21
N LEU A 101 -22.77 -11.30 -17.96
CA LEU A 101 -24.22 -11.29 -17.69
C LEU A 101 -24.92 -10.09 -18.35
N ALA A 102 -24.28 -8.92 -18.42
CA ALA A 102 -24.89 -7.72 -18.97
C ALA A 102 -25.09 -7.82 -20.48
N ASP A 103 -24.13 -8.39 -21.20
CA ASP A 103 -24.27 -8.71 -22.63
C ASP A 103 -25.39 -9.73 -22.87
N CYS A 104 -25.55 -10.73 -21.98
CA CYS A 104 -26.67 -11.68 -22.01
C CYS A 104 -28.04 -11.01 -21.74
N VAL A 105 -28.13 -10.11 -20.74
CA VAL A 105 -29.33 -9.28 -20.48
C VAL A 105 -29.69 -8.45 -21.72
N SER A 106 -28.69 -7.80 -22.32
CA SER A 106 -28.86 -6.97 -23.51
C SER A 106 -29.38 -7.77 -24.71
N ARG A 107 -28.83 -8.98 -24.94
CA ARG A 107 -29.30 -9.89 -26.00
C ARG A 107 -30.76 -10.29 -25.81
N ILE A 108 -31.14 -10.68 -24.59
CA ILE A 108 -32.52 -11.05 -24.27
C ILE A 108 -33.48 -9.91 -24.58
N LEU A 109 -33.16 -8.69 -24.15
CA LEU A 109 -34.00 -7.50 -24.35
C LEU A 109 -33.92 -6.91 -25.77
N THR A 110 -32.94 -7.30 -26.58
CA THR A 110 -32.93 -7.01 -28.03
C THR A 110 -33.96 -7.85 -28.77
N VAL A 111 -34.14 -9.11 -28.34
CA VAL A 111 -35.11 -10.06 -28.93
C VAL A 111 -36.51 -9.94 -28.30
N THR A 112 -36.60 -9.50 -27.06
CA THR A 112 -37.87 -9.29 -26.33
C THR A 112 -37.79 -7.98 -25.53
N PRO A 113 -38.07 -6.83 -26.16
CA PRO A 113 -37.98 -5.53 -25.49
C PRO A 113 -38.88 -5.41 -24.25
N SER A 114 -38.44 -4.59 -23.31
CA SER A 114 -39.14 -4.34 -22.04
C SER A 114 -40.51 -3.70 -22.29
N PRO A 115 -41.63 -4.32 -21.86
CA PRO A 115 -42.98 -3.85 -22.20
C PRO A 115 -43.38 -2.55 -21.49
N SER A 116 -42.57 -2.05 -20.56
CA SER A 116 -42.78 -0.80 -19.82
C SER A 116 -41.68 0.24 -20.11
N TYR A 117 -40.91 0.08 -21.19
CA TYR A 117 -40.02 1.12 -21.69
C TYR A 117 -40.83 2.18 -22.45
N ASP A 118 -40.89 3.40 -21.91
CA ASP A 118 -41.53 4.56 -22.53
C ASP A 118 -40.51 5.67 -22.76
N GLN A 119 -40.39 6.11 -24.01
CA GLN A 119 -39.49 7.18 -24.42
C GLN A 119 -39.88 8.56 -23.83
N LYS A 120 -41.08 8.71 -23.26
CA LYS A 120 -41.50 9.90 -22.50
C LYS A 120 -41.14 9.82 -21.00
N ASN A 121 -40.86 8.63 -20.47
CA ASN A 121 -40.60 8.37 -19.05
C ASN A 121 -39.21 7.71 -18.84
N LEU A 122 -38.19 8.30 -19.48
CA LEU A 122 -36.81 7.84 -19.44
C LEU A 122 -36.25 7.87 -18.02
N VAL A 123 -35.59 6.78 -17.62
CA VAL A 123 -34.91 6.67 -16.33
C VAL A 123 -33.75 7.67 -16.23
N THR A 124 -33.57 8.27 -15.06
CA THR A 124 -32.53 9.26 -14.77
C THR A 124 -31.43 8.70 -13.88
N VAL A 125 -30.25 9.34 -13.87
CA VAL A 125 -29.17 8.96 -12.95
C VAL A 125 -29.55 9.27 -11.50
N GLU A 126 -30.35 10.30 -11.26
CA GLU A 126 -30.93 10.62 -9.96
C GLU A 126 -31.82 9.49 -9.44
N GLU A 127 -32.72 8.96 -10.28
CA GLU A 127 -33.60 7.85 -9.93
C GLU A 127 -32.80 6.57 -9.64
N ILE A 128 -31.81 6.27 -10.47
CA ILE A 128 -30.90 5.14 -10.25
C ILE A 128 -30.08 5.31 -8.96
N ASP A 129 -29.56 6.51 -8.67
CA ASP A 129 -28.80 6.74 -7.45
C ASP A 129 -29.67 6.62 -6.19
N GLY A 130 -30.93 7.07 -6.26
CA GLY A 130 -31.95 6.90 -5.21
C GLY A 130 -32.32 5.43 -4.97
N LEU A 131 -32.54 4.65 -6.03
CA LEU A 131 -32.75 3.20 -5.94
C LEU A 131 -31.53 2.48 -5.36
N LEU A 132 -30.33 2.80 -5.85
CA LEU A 132 -29.09 2.22 -5.34
C LEU A 132 -28.77 2.68 -3.91
N GLN A 133 -29.29 3.82 -3.46
CA GLN A 133 -29.26 4.25 -2.06
C GLN A 133 -30.21 3.40 -1.21
N SER A 134 -31.51 3.32 -1.55
CA SER A 134 -32.53 2.62 -0.76
C SER A 134 -32.22 1.13 -0.62
N LEU A 135 -31.71 0.49 -1.69
CA LEU A 135 -31.15 -0.86 -1.67
C LEU A 135 -30.20 -1.11 -0.49
N THR A 136 -29.39 -0.10 -0.13
CA THR A 136 -28.26 -0.23 0.79
C THR A 136 -28.50 0.28 2.19
N ALA A 137 -29.59 1.01 2.42
CA ALA A 137 -29.95 1.56 3.73
C ALA A 137 -30.14 0.44 4.78
N GLY A 138 -30.94 -0.58 4.45
CA GLY A 138 -31.14 -1.77 5.29
C GLY A 138 -29.99 -2.79 5.31
N VAL A 139 -28.85 -2.52 4.66
CA VAL A 139 -27.74 -3.48 4.55
C VAL A 139 -26.64 -3.16 5.56
N LYS A 140 -26.48 -4.03 6.57
CA LYS A 140 -25.51 -3.85 7.69
C LYS A 140 -24.06 -3.61 7.27
N TRP A 141 -23.66 -4.06 6.07
CA TRP A 141 -22.30 -3.87 5.55
C TRP A 141 -22.08 -2.52 4.84
N SER A 142 -23.12 -1.73 4.58
CA SER A 142 -23.02 -0.34 4.13
C SER A 142 -22.59 0.57 5.28
N SER A 143 -22.01 1.74 4.98
CA SER A 143 -21.55 2.67 6.02
C SER A 143 -22.71 3.23 6.88
N PRO A 144 -22.49 3.54 8.17
CA PRO A 144 -23.54 4.01 9.07
C PRO A 144 -24.32 5.22 8.55
N SER A 145 -23.66 6.16 7.87
CA SER A 145 -24.28 7.32 7.21
C SER A 145 -25.34 6.95 6.15
N ILE A 146 -25.14 5.83 5.44
CA ILE A 146 -26.10 5.31 4.45
C ILE A 146 -27.26 4.65 5.16
N ARG A 147 -27.00 3.88 6.21
CA ARG A 147 -28.04 3.20 6.99
C ARG A 147 -28.90 4.16 7.83
N ALA A 148 -28.34 5.25 8.33
CA ALA A 148 -29.07 6.32 9.01
C ALA A 148 -30.18 6.93 8.13
N SER A 149 -30.01 6.92 6.80
CA SER A 149 -31.05 7.39 5.87
C SER A 149 -32.29 6.48 5.79
N GLN A 150 -32.27 5.29 6.43
CA GLN A 150 -33.41 4.37 6.49
C GLN A 150 -34.63 4.94 7.25
N ALA A 151 -34.44 5.89 8.17
CA ALA A 151 -35.51 6.44 9.00
C ALA A 151 -36.64 7.17 8.23
N SER A 152 -36.49 7.37 6.91
CA SER A 152 -37.44 8.09 6.05
C SER A 152 -37.99 7.26 4.87
N LEU A 153 -37.67 5.95 4.76
CA LEU A 153 -37.98 5.16 3.57
C LEU A 153 -38.52 3.75 3.90
N THR A 154 -39.57 3.32 3.19
CA THR A 154 -40.18 1.99 3.34
C THR A 154 -39.42 0.90 2.56
N PRO A 155 -39.46 -0.39 2.98
CA PRO A 155 -38.63 -1.43 2.38
C PRO A 155 -39.39 -2.25 1.31
N SER A 156 -38.98 -2.13 0.04
CA SER A 156 -39.45 -2.95 -1.11
C SER A 156 -38.27 -3.50 -1.96
N ASN A 157 -37.06 -3.35 -1.43
CA ASN A 157 -35.76 -3.25 -2.11
C ASN A 157 -35.51 -4.16 -3.33
N ARG A 158 -35.99 -5.41 -3.36
CA ARG A 158 -35.75 -6.32 -4.50
C ARG A 158 -36.74 -6.15 -5.64
N THR A 159 -38.00 -5.86 -5.34
CA THR A 159 -39.05 -5.60 -6.34
C THR A 159 -38.73 -4.34 -7.13
N ASP A 160 -38.14 -3.35 -6.47
CA ASP A 160 -37.83 -2.04 -7.06
C ASP A 160 -36.75 -2.15 -8.16
N VAL A 161 -35.80 -3.09 -8.00
CA VAL A 161 -34.82 -3.42 -9.05
C VAL A 161 -35.47 -4.18 -10.22
N GLU A 162 -36.43 -5.06 -9.95
CA GLU A 162 -37.20 -5.74 -11.01
C GLU A 162 -38.06 -4.75 -11.80
N ASN A 163 -38.68 -3.78 -11.12
CA ASN A 163 -39.42 -2.67 -11.72
C ASN A 163 -38.52 -1.72 -12.51
N MET A 164 -37.30 -1.45 -12.03
CA MET A 164 -36.30 -0.69 -12.77
C MET A 164 -35.95 -1.37 -14.09
N TYR A 165 -35.59 -2.67 -14.08
CA TYR A 165 -35.29 -3.42 -15.31
C TYR A 165 -36.42 -3.34 -16.35
N ARG A 166 -37.70 -3.41 -15.93
CA ARG A 166 -38.87 -3.30 -16.84
C ARG A 166 -38.98 -1.95 -17.57
N ARG A 167 -38.33 -0.89 -17.09
CA ARG A 167 -38.30 0.46 -17.68
C ARG A 167 -37.03 0.79 -18.47
N LEU A 168 -36.07 -0.13 -18.58
CA LEU A 168 -34.82 0.09 -19.30
C LEU A 168 -34.85 -0.53 -20.72
N SER A 169 -34.23 0.14 -21.69
CA SER A 169 -33.91 -0.46 -23.00
C SER A 169 -32.81 -1.52 -22.88
N ALA A 170 -32.60 -2.31 -23.94
CA ALA A 170 -31.54 -3.33 -23.99
C ALA A 170 -30.13 -2.79 -23.70
N THR A 171 -29.83 -1.55 -24.11
CA THR A 171 -28.53 -0.90 -23.86
C THR A 171 -28.43 -0.36 -22.44
N GLU A 172 -29.52 0.21 -21.90
CA GLU A 172 -29.53 0.70 -20.52
C GLU A 172 -29.49 -0.46 -19.52
N ALA A 173 -30.25 -1.53 -19.74
CA ALA A 173 -30.27 -2.71 -18.88
C ALA A 173 -28.88 -3.39 -18.80
N LYS A 174 -28.12 -3.39 -19.90
CA LYS A 174 -26.70 -3.81 -19.95
C LYS A 174 -25.86 -2.97 -18.99
N TRP A 175 -25.88 -1.65 -19.12
CA TRP A 175 -25.07 -0.77 -18.28
C TRP A 175 -25.53 -0.72 -16.83
N PHE A 176 -26.84 -0.84 -16.57
CA PHE A 176 -27.41 -1.02 -15.23
C PHE A 176 -26.98 -2.34 -14.57
N THR A 177 -26.94 -3.44 -15.33
CA THR A 177 -26.39 -4.73 -14.85
C THR A 177 -24.94 -4.57 -14.39
N ARG A 178 -24.10 -3.91 -15.21
CA ARG A 178 -22.70 -3.62 -14.85
C ARG A 178 -22.56 -2.65 -13.67
N LEU A 179 -23.44 -1.66 -13.56
CA LEU A 179 -23.50 -0.71 -12.45
C LEU A 179 -23.86 -1.37 -11.12
N VAL A 180 -24.89 -2.24 -11.10
CA VAL A 180 -25.28 -3.03 -9.92
C VAL A 180 -24.17 -3.99 -9.50
N LEU A 181 -23.41 -4.55 -10.45
CA LEU A 181 -22.21 -5.36 -10.16
C LEU A 181 -20.94 -4.51 -9.91
N LYS A 182 -21.03 -3.18 -10.00
CA LYS A 182 -19.94 -2.19 -9.91
C LYS A 182 -18.72 -2.50 -10.80
N ASN A 183 -18.95 -3.07 -11.98
CA ASN A 183 -17.88 -3.59 -12.82
C ASN A 183 -18.10 -3.29 -14.31
N TYR A 184 -17.39 -2.28 -14.82
CA TYR A 184 -17.39 -1.89 -16.24
C TYR A 184 -16.26 -2.54 -17.06
N GLN A 185 -15.44 -3.42 -16.48
CA GLN A 185 -14.32 -4.06 -17.17
C GLN A 185 -14.74 -4.74 -18.49
N PRO A 186 -13.92 -4.66 -19.57
CA PRO A 186 -12.61 -4.04 -19.69
C PRO A 186 -12.57 -2.49 -19.79
N LEU A 187 -13.69 -1.78 -19.66
CA LEU A 187 -13.67 -0.31 -19.56
C LEU A 187 -13.31 0.12 -18.13
N VAL A 188 -12.19 0.84 -18.00
CA VAL A 188 -11.77 1.51 -16.77
C VAL A 188 -11.67 2.99 -17.08
N LEU A 189 -12.72 3.75 -16.76
CA LEU A 189 -12.71 5.20 -16.96
C LEU A 189 -11.67 5.87 -16.05
N ASP A 190 -10.96 6.89 -16.54
CA ASP A 190 -10.03 7.67 -15.72
C ASP A 190 -10.83 8.60 -14.79
N PRO A 191 -10.78 8.41 -13.46
CA PRO A 191 -11.48 9.29 -12.53
C PRO A 191 -10.94 10.72 -12.59
N HIS A 192 -9.64 10.90 -12.83
CA HIS A 192 -9.03 12.23 -12.81
C HIS A 192 -9.45 13.07 -14.02
N LEU A 193 -9.59 12.46 -15.20
CA LEU A 193 -10.22 13.07 -16.37
C LEU A 193 -11.69 13.42 -16.09
N ILE A 194 -12.49 12.48 -15.57
CA ILE A 194 -13.92 12.72 -15.30
C ILE A 194 -14.12 13.84 -14.29
N TYR A 195 -13.47 13.80 -13.14
CA TYR A 195 -13.58 14.86 -12.13
C TYR A 195 -13.23 16.24 -12.72
N ARG A 196 -12.19 16.32 -13.56
CA ARG A 196 -11.74 17.56 -14.20
C ARG A 196 -12.71 18.06 -15.27
N LEU A 197 -13.37 17.14 -15.98
CA LEU A 197 -14.41 17.47 -16.96
C LEU A 197 -15.72 17.87 -16.29
N CYS A 198 -16.03 17.39 -15.09
CA CYS A 198 -17.09 17.94 -14.26
C CYS A 198 -16.71 19.37 -13.82
N ASP A 199 -15.59 19.52 -13.09
CA ASP A 199 -15.06 20.82 -12.65
C ASP A 199 -13.50 20.79 -12.51
N PRO A 200 -12.76 21.84 -12.91
CA PRO A 200 -11.30 21.84 -12.89
C PRO A 200 -10.61 21.73 -11.51
N ILE A 201 -11.27 22.11 -10.41
CA ILE A 201 -10.74 22.01 -9.04
C ILE A 201 -11.27 20.79 -8.28
N LEU A 202 -12.40 20.20 -8.69
CA LEU A 202 -12.96 18.98 -8.08
C LEU A 202 -11.95 17.83 -7.89
N PRO A 203 -11.02 17.50 -8.81
CA PRO A 203 -10.02 16.45 -8.55
C PRO A 203 -8.99 16.80 -7.45
N CYS A 204 -8.93 18.07 -7.03
CA CYS A 204 -8.10 18.53 -5.91
C CYS A 204 -8.93 18.59 -4.62
N VAL A 205 -10.20 19.01 -4.69
CA VAL A 205 -11.12 18.90 -3.56
C VAL A 205 -11.33 17.43 -3.16
N LEU A 206 -11.51 16.53 -4.13
CA LEU A 206 -11.54 15.07 -3.91
C LEU A 206 -10.19 14.44 -3.51
N LYS A 207 -9.10 15.21 -3.35
CA LYS A 207 -7.95 14.76 -2.56
C LYS A 207 -8.19 15.02 -1.06
N VAL A 208 -8.75 16.17 -0.69
CA VAL A 208 -8.94 16.59 0.72
C VAL A 208 -10.22 16.00 1.33
N GLN A 209 -11.30 15.97 0.55
CA GLN A 209 -12.64 15.57 0.93
C GLN A 209 -13.13 14.54 -0.09
N ASP A 210 -12.68 13.29 -0.01
CA ASP A 210 -12.96 12.28 -1.05
C ASP A 210 -14.34 11.61 -0.79
N ASP A 211 -15.38 12.45 -0.76
CA ASP A 211 -16.81 12.13 -0.87
C ASP A 211 -17.39 13.02 -1.98
N PHE A 212 -18.23 12.48 -2.86
CA PHE A 212 -18.74 13.23 -4.01
C PHE A 212 -19.64 14.40 -3.57
N THR A 213 -20.56 14.16 -2.63
CA THR A 213 -21.52 15.19 -2.21
C THR A 213 -20.81 16.31 -1.46
N THR A 214 -19.94 15.99 -0.48
CA THR A 214 -19.16 17.00 0.23
C THR A 214 -18.26 17.80 -0.73
N ALA A 215 -17.53 17.13 -1.62
CA ALA A 215 -16.63 17.81 -2.54
C ALA A 215 -17.36 18.75 -3.50
N ILE A 216 -18.53 18.34 -4.03
CA ILE A 216 -19.34 19.19 -4.91
C ILE A 216 -19.84 20.44 -4.16
N THR A 217 -20.34 20.30 -2.94
CA THR A 217 -20.74 21.46 -2.11
C THR A 217 -19.57 22.41 -1.83
N SER A 218 -18.39 21.87 -1.52
CA SER A 218 -17.17 22.68 -1.37
C SER A 218 -16.77 23.40 -2.65
N VAL A 219 -16.80 22.74 -3.82
CA VAL A 219 -16.54 23.35 -5.13
C VAL A 219 -17.53 24.48 -5.44
N GLN A 220 -18.81 24.29 -5.16
CA GLN A 220 -19.84 25.32 -5.31
C GLN A 220 -19.58 26.53 -4.40
N ALA A 221 -19.25 26.29 -3.12
CA ALA A 221 -18.91 27.35 -2.17
C ALA A 221 -17.64 28.14 -2.56
N ILE A 222 -16.65 27.47 -3.16
CA ILE A 222 -15.45 28.11 -3.70
C ILE A 222 -15.80 28.99 -4.91
N ARG A 223 -16.56 28.46 -5.89
CA ARG A 223 -17.02 29.22 -7.05
C ARG A 223 -17.81 30.48 -6.64
N GLY A 224 -18.73 30.36 -5.67
CA GLY A 224 -19.51 31.49 -5.15
C GLY A 224 -18.68 32.61 -4.50
N LYS A 225 -17.49 32.29 -3.97
CA LYS A 225 -16.53 33.27 -3.47
C LYS A 225 -15.70 33.89 -4.61
N LEU A 226 -15.16 33.05 -5.51
CA LEU A 226 -14.32 33.51 -6.62
C LEU A 226 -15.06 34.44 -7.60
N LEU A 227 -16.34 34.19 -7.87
CA LEU A 227 -17.16 35.02 -8.75
C LEU A 227 -17.39 36.46 -8.24
N ARG A 228 -17.13 36.74 -6.95
CA ARG A 228 -17.19 38.10 -6.39
C ARG A 228 -15.89 38.89 -6.60
N ASN A 229 -14.77 38.21 -6.83
CA ASN A 229 -13.43 38.81 -6.88
C ASN A 229 -12.85 38.76 -8.31
N SER A 230 -13.56 39.38 -9.26
CA SER A 230 -13.19 39.39 -10.68
C SER A 230 -12.00 40.32 -10.99
N GLY A 231 -10.82 39.74 -11.22
CA GLY A 231 -9.66 40.50 -11.70
C GLY A 231 -8.45 39.64 -12.09
N HIS A 232 -8.05 38.70 -11.23
CA HIS A 232 -6.88 37.84 -11.46
C HIS A 232 -7.24 36.35 -11.31
N LYS A 233 -6.53 35.48 -12.05
CA LYS A 233 -6.58 34.02 -11.84
C LYS A 233 -5.86 33.70 -10.53
N THR A 234 -6.59 33.35 -9.49
CA THR A 234 -6.02 32.84 -8.24
C THR A 234 -5.29 31.50 -8.50
N PRO A 235 -4.03 31.34 -8.05
CA PRO A 235 -3.30 30.08 -8.19
C PRO A 235 -4.02 28.90 -7.52
N ARG A 236 -3.86 27.68 -8.02
CA ARG A 236 -4.53 26.49 -7.46
C ARG A 236 -4.23 26.33 -5.96
N GLU A 237 -2.99 26.59 -5.55
CA GLU A 237 -2.53 26.52 -4.17
C GLU A 237 -3.35 27.43 -3.25
N GLN A 238 -3.56 28.69 -3.65
CA GLN A 238 -4.32 29.67 -2.88
C GLN A 238 -5.81 29.28 -2.75
N ILE A 239 -6.38 28.67 -3.81
CA ILE A 239 -7.74 28.12 -3.76
C ILE A 239 -7.78 26.93 -2.79
N MET A 240 -6.85 25.99 -2.90
CA MET A 240 -6.82 24.77 -2.09
C MET A 240 -6.49 25.04 -0.61
N GLY A 241 -5.76 26.11 -0.29
CA GLY A 241 -5.57 26.58 1.10
C GLY A 241 -6.88 26.98 1.81
N THR A 242 -7.97 27.21 1.08
CA THR A 242 -9.31 27.40 1.67
C THR A 242 -10.07 26.09 1.92
N VAL A 243 -9.60 24.96 1.38
CA VAL A 243 -10.25 23.65 1.43
C VAL A 243 -9.66 22.84 2.58
N LYS A 244 -10.35 22.84 3.71
CA LYS A 244 -9.92 22.07 4.89
C LYS A 244 -10.46 20.63 4.85
N PRO A 245 -9.73 19.65 5.44
CA PRO A 245 -10.30 18.37 5.82
C PRO A 245 -11.58 18.53 6.66
N GLN A 246 -12.47 17.55 6.59
CA GLN A 246 -13.72 17.54 7.35
C GLN A 246 -13.86 16.22 8.12
N LEU A 247 -14.27 16.31 9.39
CA LEU A 247 -14.51 15.14 10.23
C LEU A 247 -15.66 14.30 9.65
N GLY A 248 -15.48 12.99 9.64
CA GLY A 248 -16.37 12.06 8.93
C GLY A 248 -16.16 11.99 7.41
N VAL A 249 -15.34 12.87 6.82
CA VAL A 249 -15.02 12.86 5.39
C VAL A 249 -13.56 12.44 5.18
N LYS A 250 -13.44 11.13 4.99
CA LYS A 250 -12.27 10.31 4.63
C LYS A 250 -11.33 10.98 3.61
N ILE A 251 -10.21 11.55 4.08
CA ILE A 251 -9.21 12.25 3.24
C ILE A 251 -8.51 11.27 2.26
N GLY A 252 -7.97 11.80 1.16
CA GLY A 252 -7.30 11.11 0.05
C GLY A 252 -6.02 10.34 0.41
N ARG A 253 -5.53 9.50 -0.52
CA ARG A 253 -4.21 8.85 -0.38
C ARG A 253 -3.11 9.64 -1.10
N GLN A 254 -1.95 9.79 -0.45
CA GLN A 254 -0.71 10.07 -1.15
C GLN A 254 -0.50 9.06 -2.29
N PRO A 255 0.14 9.45 -3.41
CA PRO A 255 0.56 8.49 -4.43
C PRO A 255 1.63 7.55 -3.88
N TRP A 256 1.56 6.27 -4.26
CA TRP A 256 2.50 5.22 -3.84
C TRP A 256 3.19 4.56 -5.03
N ILE A 257 4.52 4.67 -5.11
CA ILE A 257 5.34 4.12 -6.18
C ILE A 257 6.22 2.96 -5.69
N LYS A 258 6.61 2.04 -6.58
CA LYS A 258 7.43 0.87 -6.21
C LYS A 258 8.91 1.18 -6.40
N GLY A 259 9.71 1.10 -5.34
CA GLY A 259 11.15 0.91 -5.45
C GLY A 259 11.44 -0.39 -6.21
N ARG A 260 12.43 -0.37 -7.10
CA ARG A 260 12.80 -1.51 -7.97
C ARG A 260 14.27 -1.91 -7.87
N SER A 261 15.09 -0.95 -7.46
CA SER A 261 16.45 -1.08 -6.97
C SER A 261 16.69 0.13 -6.05
N ILE A 262 17.86 0.23 -5.44
CA ILE A 262 18.22 1.36 -4.58
C ILE A 262 18.36 2.63 -5.44
N LYS A 263 19.05 2.50 -6.59
CA LYS A 263 19.12 3.55 -7.62
C LYS A 263 17.74 4.04 -8.04
N HIS A 264 16.79 3.13 -8.31
CA HIS A 264 15.43 3.56 -8.68
C HIS A 264 14.73 4.37 -7.58
N CYS A 265 15.01 4.11 -6.29
CA CYS A 265 14.49 4.94 -5.21
C CYS A 265 15.10 6.35 -5.25
N LEU A 266 16.40 6.48 -5.50
CA LEU A 266 17.11 7.77 -5.62
C LEU A 266 16.70 8.54 -6.89
N ASP A 267 16.40 7.84 -7.99
CA ASP A 267 15.86 8.44 -9.23
C ASP A 267 14.40 8.96 -9.06
N MET A 268 13.74 8.68 -7.93
CA MET A 268 12.34 9.06 -7.63
C MET A 268 12.21 10.00 -6.42
N GLY A 269 13.01 9.79 -5.36
CA GLY A 269 13.08 10.66 -4.18
C GLY A 269 14.06 11.82 -4.37
N HIS A 270 14.12 12.74 -3.42
CA HIS A 270 15.02 13.89 -3.44
C HIS A 270 15.12 14.52 -2.04
N GLY A 271 16.25 15.16 -1.72
CA GLY A 271 16.46 15.80 -0.41
C GLY A 271 16.31 14.81 0.74
N HIS A 272 15.76 15.26 1.87
CA HIS A 272 15.48 14.41 3.02
C HIS A 272 14.30 13.46 2.76
N MET A 273 14.54 12.18 2.98
CA MET A 273 13.55 11.11 2.90
C MET A 273 13.46 10.40 4.26
N SER A 274 12.28 10.41 4.89
CA SER A 274 11.97 9.57 6.05
C SER A 274 11.89 8.12 5.60
N ALA A 275 12.89 7.30 5.97
CA ALA A 275 12.90 5.86 5.77
C ALA A 275 12.30 5.17 7.01
N GLU A 276 11.06 4.77 6.89
CA GLU A 276 10.27 4.08 7.93
C GLU A 276 10.21 2.58 7.66
N GLU A 277 10.10 1.79 8.72
CA GLU A 277 9.75 0.38 8.60
C GLU A 277 8.39 0.21 7.93
N LYS A 278 8.31 -0.62 6.88
CA LYS A 278 7.00 -1.01 6.35
C LYS A 278 6.37 -2.08 7.25
N ILE A 279 5.38 -1.65 8.02
CA ILE A 279 4.50 -2.52 8.80
C ILE A 279 3.54 -3.32 7.91
N ASP A 280 3.38 -4.63 8.19
CA ASP A 280 2.52 -5.58 7.47
C ASP A 280 1.12 -5.70 8.10
N GLY A 281 0.42 -4.57 8.18
CA GLY A 281 -0.85 -4.48 8.90
C GLY A 281 -2.07 -4.08 8.06
N GLU A 282 -3.05 -3.49 8.75
CA GLU A 282 -4.31 -3.00 8.22
C GLU A 282 -4.46 -1.49 8.43
N TYR A 283 -3.64 -0.76 7.66
CA TYR A 283 -3.68 0.68 7.41
C TYR A 283 -5.00 1.40 7.75
N CYS A 284 -4.89 2.53 8.45
CA CYS A 284 -6.00 3.40 8.82
C CYS A 284 -5.83 4.88 9.19
N GLN A 285 -6.74 5.69 8.63
CA GLN A 285 -7.15 6.98 9.18
C GLN A 285 -7.99 6.76 10.45
N ILE A 286 -7.78 7.56 11.48
CA ILE A 286 -8.68 7.68 12.63
C ILE A 286 -9.13 9.13 12.68
N HIS A 287 -10.43 9.40 12.65
CA HIS A 287 -10.96 10.74 12.96
C HIS A 287 -11.43 10.72 14.41
N THR A 288 -11.01 11.68 15.22
CA THR A 288 -11.54 11.87 16.58
C THR A 288 -12.16 13.26 16.73
N ASP A 289 -13.26 13.32 17.46
CA ASP A 289 -14.08 14.50 17.71
C ASP A 289 -14.67 14.44 19.14
N PRO A 290 -13.88 14.80 20.17
CA PRO A 290 -14.30 14.74 21.58
C PRO A 290 -15.64 15.41 21.89
N SER A 291 -16.11 16.36 21.05
CA SER A 291 -17.42 17.01 21.23
C SER A 291 -18.63 16.06 21.14
N LYS A 292 -18.44 14.85 20.60
CA LYS A 292 -19.49 13.83 20.41
C LYS A 292 -19.56 12.77 21.52
N GLY A 293 -18.81 12.91 22.61
CA GLY A 293 -18.79 11.94 23.71
C GLY A 293 -18.47 10.52 23.21
N ASP A 294 -19.34 9.56 23.51
CA ASP A 294 -19.18 8.14 23.12
C ASP A 294 -19.07 7.92 21.60
N GLN A 295 -19.55 8.86 20.77
CA GLN A 295 -19.44 8.82 19.31
C GLN A 295 -18.29 9.68 18.75
N CYS A 296 -17.29 10.01 19.58
CA CYS A 296 -16.14 10.80 19.18
C CYS A 296 -15.23 10.13 18.15
N ILE A 297 -15.18 8.80 18.07
CA ILE A 297 -14.28 8.08 17.16
C ILE A 297 -15.02 7.63 15.90
N GLN A 298 -14.52 8.05 14.73
CA GLN A 298 -14.93 7.50 13.43
C GLN A 298 -13.70 6.96 12.69
N ILE A 299 -13.64 5.64 12.52
CA ILE A 299 -12.42 4.97 12.06
C ILE A 299 -12.49 4.65 10.57
N PHE A 300 -11.55 5.23 9.84
CA PHE A 300 -11.26 4.97 8.43
C PHE A 300 -9.98 4.11 8.31
N SER A 301 -9.46 3.80 7.12
CA SER A 301 -8.72 2.54 6.84
C SER A 301 -8.16 2.27 5.41
N LYS A 302 -8.15 1.06 4.82
CA LYS A 302 -7.60 0.75 3.49
C LYS A 302 -8.35 1.28 2.23
N SER A 303 -9.58 0.85 1.88
CA SER A 303 -10.21 1.19 0.57
C SER A 303 -11.27 2.32 0.60
N GLY A 304 -12.41 2.08 1.24
CA GLY A 304 -13.67 2.71 0.85
C GLY A 304 -14.80 2.78 1.90
N LYS A 305 -15.16 1.62 2.43
CA LYS A 305 -16.33 1.31 3.27
C LYS A 305 -16.12 1.63 4.76
N ASP A 306 -17.03 2.35 5.40
CA ASP A 306 -16.89 2.73 6.83
C ASP A 306 -16.73 1.50 7.73
N SER A 307 -15.76 1.61 8.63
CA SER A 307 -15.23 0.53 9.45
C SER A 307 -14.99 1.02 10.88
N THR A 308 -15.83 1.93 11.36
CA THR A 308 -15.89 2.36 12.77
C THR A 308 -16.42 1.21 13.64
N GLU A 309 -17.49 0.56 13.17
CA GLU A 309 -18.19 -0.56 13.83
C GLU A 309 -17.39 -1.86 13.76
N ASP A 310 -16.69 -2.12 12.65
CA ASP A 310 -15.81 -3.31 12.46
C ASP A 310 -14.63 -3.38 13.47
N ARG A 311 -14.52 -2.39 14.37
CA ARG A 311 -13.34 -2.08 15.19
C ARG A 311 -13.63 -1.47 16.56
N VAL A 312 -14.83 -1.63 17.10
CA VAL A 312 -15.20 -1.07 18.42
C VAL A 312 -14.17 -1.42 19.51
N ALA A 313 -13.54 -2.61 19.44
CA ALA A 313 -12.44 -3.03 20.32
C ALA A 313 -11.22 -2.09 20.36
N LEU A 314 -10.94 -1.33 19.30
CA LEU A 314 -9.84 -0.35 19.28
C LEU A 314 -10.21 1.00 19.89
N HIS A 315 -11.50 1.30 20.10
CA HIS A 315 -11.93 2.63 20.54
C HIS A 315 -11.32 2.96 21.90
N ARG A 316 -11.35 2.03 22.85
CA ARG A 316 -10.68 2.16 24.16
C ARG A 316 -9.18 2.43 24.02
N THR A 317 -8.46 1.64 23.22
CA THR A 317 -7.03 1.81 22.96
C THR A 317 -6.71 3.19 22.39
N ILE A 318 -7.53 3.68 21.45
CA ILE A 318 -7.38 5.01 20.84
C ILE A 318 -7.68 6.12 21.85
N LEU A 319 -8.72 6.00 22.67
CA LEU A 319 -9.04 6.97 23.71
C LEU A 319 -7.92 7.10 24.75
N GLU A 320 -7.44 5.96 25.28
CA GLU A 320 -6.34 5.95 26.26
C GLU A 320 -5.03 6.50 25.66
N SER A 321 -4.66 6.09 24.44
CA SER A 321 -3.42 6.53 23.80
C SER A 321 -3.42 8.00 23.35
N LEU A 322 -4.60 8.61 23.22
CA LEU A 322 -4.78 10.04 22.92
C LEU A 322 -5.20 10.84 24.17
N GLN A 323 -5.28 10.19 25.33
CA GLN A 323 -5.73 10.74 26.60
C GLN A 323 -7.10 11.46 26.50
N ILE A 324 -7.98 11.08 25.57
CA ILE A 324 -9.26 11.76 25.34
C ILE A 324 -10.19 11.53 26.53
N GLY A 325 -10.62 12.62 27.17
CA GLY A 325 -11.43 12.59 28.40
C GLY A 325 -10.63 12.60 29.71
N GLN A 326 -9.29 12.55 29.64
CA GLN A 326 -8.39 12.78 30.78
C GLN A 326 -8.18 14.29 31.00
N PRO A 327 -7.75 14.75 32.19
CA PRO A 327 -7.34 16.15 32.38
C PRO A 327 -6.18 16.58 31.46
N ASP A 328 -5.25 15.67 31.17
CA ASP A 328 -4.07 15.93 30.31
C ASP A 328 -4.36 15.81 28.79
N ALA A 329 -5.64 15.82 28.39
CA ALA A 329 -6.06 15.59 27.01
C ALA A 329 -5.54 16.64 26.01
N LYS A 330 -4.42 16.32 25.33
CA LYS A 330 -3.85 17.20 24.29
C LYS A 330 -4.77 17.37 23.08
N VAL A 331 -5.66 16.41 22.81
CA VAL A 331 -6.69 16.50 21.75
C VAL A 331 -7.99 17.09 22.31
N THR A 332 -8.05 18.43 22.39
CA THR A 332 -9.19 19.16 22.99
C THR A 332 -10.34 19.48 22.01
N LYS A 333 -10.13 19.39 20.70
CA LYS A 333 -11.13 19.78 19.68
C LYS A 333 -11.45 18.67 18.70
N ALA A 334 -10.44 18.21 17.95
CA ALA A 334 -10.52 17.08 17.01
C ALA A 334 -9.12 16.77 16.48
N CYS A 335 -8.91 15.54 15.97
CA CYS A 335 -7.73 15.23 15.15
C CYS A 335 -8.06 14.21 14.04
N ILE A 336 -7.18 14.12 13.06
CA ILE A 336 -7.21 13.08 12.02
C ILE A 336 -5.81 12.47 11.94
N LEU A 337 -5.71 11.21 12.32
CA LEU A 337 -4.45 10.47 12.47
C LEU A 337 -4.33 9.38 11.42
N GLU A 338 -3.12 8.85 11.26
CA GLU A 338 -2.82 7.62 10.53
C GLU A 338 -2.12 6.59 11.38
N GLY A 339 -2.38 5.32 11.10
CA GLY A 339 -1.62 4.20 11.62
C GLY A 339 -1.79 2.95 10.75
N GLU A 340 -1.09 1.88 11.08
CA GLU A 340 -1.24 0.58 10.43
C GLU A 340 -1.63 -0.44 11.50
N LEU A 341 -2.89 -0.90 11.55
CA LEU A 341 -3.28 -1.86 12.59
C LEU A 341 -2.49 -3.16 12.44
N VAL A 342 -1.82 -3.58 13.50
CA VAL A 342 -1.21 -4.89 13.64
C VAL A 342 -2.04 -5.78 14.57
N VAL A 343 -1.71 -7.08 14.61
CA VAL A 343 -1.95 -7.89 15.82
C VAL A 343 -0.61 -8.00 16.53
N TYR A 344 -0.62 -7.76 17.83
CA TYR A 344 0.52 -7.93 18.72
C TYR A 344 0.31 -9.21 19.54
N ASP A 345 1.41 -9.89 19.88
CA ASP A 345 1.44 -11.03 20.79
C ASP A 345 2.12 -10.58 22.09
N ASP A 346 1.33 -10.40 23.14
CA ASP A 346 1.82 -9.98 24.47
C ASP A 346 2.79 -11.00 25.09
N SER A 347 2.72 -12.28 24.71
CA SER A 347 3.59 -13.34 25.24
C SER A 347 4.95 -13.43 24.54
N GLN A 348 5.05 -12.91 23.31
CA GLN A 348 6.29 -12.85 22.52
C GLN A 348 6.82 -11.41 22.37
N GLU A 349 6.11 -10.43 22.94
CA GLU A 349 6.29 -8.98 22.75
C GLU A 349 6.44 -8.55 21.27
N LYS A 350 5.70 -9.19 20.36
CA LYS A 350 5.99 -9.17 18.92
C LYS A 350 4.77 -8.89 18.05
N ILE A 351 4.96 -8.07 17.02
CA ILE A 351 4.01 -7.88 15.93
C ILE A 351 3.89 -9.19 15.13
N LEU A 352 2.69 -9.78 15.10
CA LEU A 352 2.39 -10.98 14.34
C LEU A 352 2.13 -10.66 12.85
N PRO A 353 2.54 -11.52 11.91
CA PRO A 353 2.28 -11.32 10.49
C PRO A 353 0.78 -11.20 10.16
N PHE A 354 0.47 -10.46 9.09
CA PHE A 354 -0.88 -10.12 8.60
C PHE A 354 -1.91 -11.26 8.50
N CYS A 355 -1.45 -12.50 8.38
CA CYS A 355 -2.31 -13.69 8.39
C CYS A 355 -3.06 -13.86 9.72
N ASN A 356 -2.44 -13.52 10.86
CA ASN A 356 -3.04 -13.68 12.18
C ASN A 356 -4.12 -12.61 12.46
N ILE A 357 -4.03 -11.43 11.84
CA ILE A 357 -5.07 -10.38 11.89
C ILE A 357 -6.43 -10.92 11.41
N ARG A 358 -6.45 -11.89 10.49
CA ARG A 358 -7.69 -12.53 9.99
C ARG A 358 -8.46 -13.35 11.03
N LYS A 359 -7.87 -13.66 12.18
CA LYS A 359 -8.58 -14.29 13.31
C LYS A 359 -9.29 -13.26 14.22
N HIS A 360 -8.96 -11.96 14.10
CA HIS A 360 -9.34 -10.97 15.10
C HIS A 360 -9.99 -9.67 14.56
N VAL A 361 -9.77 -9.22 13.31
CA VAL A 361 -10.36 -7.94 12.80
C VAL A 361 -10.74 -7.96 11.29
N SER A 362 -11.69 -7.09 10.88
CA SER A 362 -12.19 -6.90 9.48
C SER A 362 -11.94 -5.48 8.85
N ARG A 363 -12.32 -5.27 7.57
CA ARG A 363 -11.61 -4.42 6.54
C ARG A 363 -12.57 -3.36 5.80
N ARG A 364 -12.35 -2.10 5.27
CA ARG A 364 -11.55 -0.84 5.62
C ARG A 364 -11.53 0.44 4.58
N ARG A 365 -11.07 1.73 4.86
CA ARG A 365 -11.19 3.15 4.18
C ARG A 365 -10.02 4.30 4.03
N ARG A 366 -9.20 4.55 2.98
CA ARG A 366 -8.36 5.84 2.71
C ARG A 366 -7.48 6.59 3.82
N PHE A 367 -6.80 7.72 3.48
CA PHE A 367 -5.51 8.27 4.03
C PHE A 367 -5.44 9.80 4.44
N LEU A 368 -4.27 10.34 4.90
CA LEU A 368 -3.88 11.57 5.67
C LEU A 368 -3.89 12.97 4.99
N ASN A 369 -3.49 14.01 5.76
CA ASN A 369 -2.71 15.28 5.51
C ASN A 369 -2.25 15.80 6.93
N THR A 370 -1.16 16.53 7.26
CA THR A 370 -0.07 17.34 6.63
C THR A 370 0.83 17.87 7.80
N GLU A 371 2.16 18.09 7.81
CA GLU A 371 3.32 17.94 6.88
C GLU A 371 4.57 17.47 7.69
N LEU A 372 5.53 16.74 7.09
CA LEU A 372 6.07 15.54 7.74
C LEU A 372 6.94 15.67 9.02
N ASP A 373 8.01 16.47 9.08
CA ASP A 373 8.83 16.52 10.31
C ASP A 373 8.11 17.20 11.48
N SER A 374 7.45 18.34 11.25
CA SER A 374 6.64 19.00 12.28
C SER A 374 5.41 18.18 12.66
N LEU A 375 4.80 17.43 11.73
CA LEU A 375 3.74 16.47 12.02
C LEU A 375 4.28 15.28 12.85
N PHE A 376 5.51 14.83 12.65
CA PHE A 376 6.09 13.78 13.49
C PHE A 376 6.31 14.26 14.93
N GLU A 377 6.80 15.49 15.14
CA GLU A 377 6.93 16.05 16.49
C GLU A 377 5.58 16.40 17.14
N ILE A 378 4.58 16.81 16.36
CA ILE A 378 3.20 16.93 16.84
C ILE A 378 2.65 15.55 17.22
N LEU A 379 2.91 14.51 16.43
CA LEU A 379 2.42 13.14 16.65
C LEU A 379 3.10 12.48 17.87
N SER A 380 4.41 12.68 18.04
CA SER A 380 5.16 12.20 19.21
C SER A 380 4.74 12.92 20.48
N GLY A 381 4.47 14.23 20.40
CA GLY A 381 3.87 15.00 21.49
C GLY A 381 2.43 14.59 21.83
N LEU A 382 1.66 14.11 20.85
CA LEU A 382 0.20 13.87 20.95
C LEU A 382 -0.19 12.44 21.33
N ILE A 383 0.64 11.43 21.04
CA ILE A 383 0.35 10.02 21.36
C ILE A 383 1.11 9.58 22.62
N PHE A 384 0.37 9.17 23.65
CA PHE A 384 0.92 8.40 24.75
C PHE A 384 1.26 6.99 24.24
N CYS A 385 2.54 6.74 23.97
CA CYS A 385 3.00 5.50 23.37
C CYS A 385 3.01 4.36 24.40
N ARG A 386 2.34 3.26 24.07
CA ARG A 386 2.28 2.03 24.89
C ARG A 386 2.49 0.82 23.97
N LYS A 387 3.50 0.02 24.29
CA LYS A 387 3.88 -1.18 23.51
C LYS A 387 2.68 -2.12 23.32
N GLY A 388 2.49 -2.60 22.09
CA GLY A 388 1.35 -3.43 21.69
C GLY A 388 0.00 -2.70 21.54
N TRP A 389 -0.10 -1.44 21.95
CA TRP A 389 -1.34 -0.64 21.95
C TRP A 389 -1.31 0.48 20.91
N ALA A 390 -0.33 1.37 21.03
CA ALA A 390 -0.08 2.48 20.12
C ALA A 390 1.40 2.85 20.17
N GLU A 391 2.07 2.78 19.01
CA GLU A 391 3.51 3.01 18.87
C GLU A 391 3.77 3.84 17.61
N LEU A 392 4.79 4.69 17.65
CA LEU A 392 5.29 5.40 16.46
C LEU A 392 6.13 4.43 15.62
N VAL A 393 5.97 4.48 14.29
CA VAL A 393 6.80 3.67 13.40
C VAL A 393 8.26 4.17 13.46
N PRO A 394 9.26 3.30 13.74
CA PRO A 394 10.66 3.71 13.74
C PRO A 394 11.09 4.29 12.38
N ARG A 395 11.68 5.48 12.41
CA ARG A 395 12.11 6.23 11.21
C ARG A 395 13.59 6.58 11.26
N GLN A 396 14.22 6.60 10.08
CA GLN A 396 15.55 7.15 9.86
C GLN A 396 15.48 8.16 8.72
N VAL A 397 15.89 9.41 8.95
CA VAL A 397 16.01 10.38 7.86
C VAL A 397 17.27 10.07 7.05
N ILE A 398 17.14 10.01 5.72
CA ILE A 398 18.22 9.78 4.78
C ILE A 398 18.21 10.91 3.74
N ASP A 399 19.30 11.67 3.64
CA ASP A 399 19.49 12.65 2.58
C ASP A 399 19.88 11.95 1.26
N PHE A 400 19.04 12.12 0.23
CA PHE A 400 19.24 11.58 -1.12
C PHE A 400 20.12 12.50 -1.99
N GLY A 401 20.38 13.74 -1.57
CA GLY A 401 21.35 14.64 -2.20
C GLY A 401 22.81 14.32 -1.84
N GLN A 402 23.05 13.63 -0.73
CA GLN A 402 24.40 13.29 -0.27
C GLN A 402 25.00 12.06 -0.98
N PRO A 403 26.32 12.05 -1.28
CA PRO A 403 27.01 10.91 -1.91
C PRO A 403 26.92 9.57 -1.14
N LEU A 404 26.57 9.63 0.15
CA LEU A 404 26.37 8.45 1.00
C LEU A 404 24.91 7.98 1.09
N GLY A 405 23.91 8.75 0.62
CA GLY A 405 22.49 8.41 0.76
C GLY A 405 22.14 7.02 0.19
N ALA A 406 22.74 6.67 -0.95
CA ALA A 406 22.62 5.33 -1.55
C ALA A 406 23.24 4.20 -0.71
N SER A 407 24.33 4.49 0.01
CA SER A 407 24.99 3.54 0.93
C SER A 407 24.19 3.35 2.21
N THR A 408 23.65 4.44 2.78
CA THR A 408 22.76 4.43 3.94
C THR A 408 21.50 3.64 3.63
N LEU A 409 20.79 3.98 2.55
CA LEU A 409 19.57 3.25 2.14
C LEU A 409 19.85 1.76 1.88
N ARG A 410 21.02 1.40 1.32
CA ARG A 410 21.44 -0.02 1.20
C ARG A 410 21.59 -0.69 2.56
N LYS A 411 22.29 -0.05 3.51
CA LYS A 411 22.50 -0.60 4.86
C LYS A 411 21.18 -0.75 5.62
N THR A 412 20.35 0.30 5.66
CA THR A 412 19.04 0.28 6.33
C THR A 412 18.14 -0.81 5.74
N PHE A 413 18.10 -0.94 4.41
CA PHE A 413 17.29 -1.96 3.75
C PHE A 413 17.86 -3.39 3.91
N ALA A 414 19.19 -3.56 3.98
CA ALA A 414 19.80 -4.85 4.32
C ALA A 414 19.44 -5.30 5.76
N MET A 415 19.56 -4.41 6.75
CA MET A 415 19.11 -4.66 8.13
C MET A 415 17.61 -4.98 8.19
N THR A 416 16.79 -4.30 7.37
CA THR A 416 15.34 -4.59 7.26
C THR A 416 15.07 -6.02 6.76
N ILE A 417 15.86 -6.50 5.79
CA ILE A 417 15.76 -7.88 5.27
C ILE A 417 16.22 -8.90 6.33
N LEU A 418 17.31 -8.63 7.05
CA LEU A 418 17.82 -9.51 8.12
C LEU A 418 16.80 -9.67 9.26
N ALA A 419 16.25 -8.56 9.74
CA ALA A 419 15.18 -8.55 10.73
C ALA A 419 13.83 -9.10 10.21
N ARG A 420 13.79 -9.61 8.97
CA ARG A 420 12.65 -10.27 8.30
C ARG A 420 11.40 -9.40 8.20
N LYS A 421 11.60 -8.08 8.21
CA LYS A 421 10.58 -7.04 8.08
C LYS A 421 10.12 -6.94 6.62
N GLU A 422 8.88 -6.51 6.38
CA GLU A 422 8.27 -6.54 5.03
C GLU A 422 9.01 -5.64 4.01
N GLY A 423 9.65 -4.57 4.46
CA GLY A 423 10.42 -3.64 3.64
C GLY A 423 10.49 -2.25 4.27
N LEU A 424 10.72 -1.23 3.44
CA LEU A 424 10.75 0.17 3.85
C LEU A 424 9.68 1.00 3.13
N VAL A 425 9.19 2.02 3.82
CA VAL A 425 8.47 3.16 3.25
C VAL A 425 9.43 4.35 3.25
N LEU A 426 9.60 5.00 2.11
CA LEU A 426 10.40 6.22 1.98
C LEU A 426 9.42 7.36 1.68
N LYS A 427 9.25 8.28 2.63
CA LYS A 427 8.42 9.49 2.46
C LYS A 427 9.33 10.70 2.23
N PRO A 428 9.09 11.54 1.21
CA PRO A 428 9.82 12.80 1.08
C PRO A 428 9.40 13.77 2.18
N ASP A 429 10.32 14.61 2.65
CA ASP A 429 9.97 15.78 3.46
C ASP A 429 9.33 16.85 2.55
N GLU A 430 8.06 16.64 2.24
CA GLU A 430 7.21 17.47 1.40
C GLU A 430 5.80 17.59 2.00
N PRO A 431 5.06 18.63 1.62
CA PRO A 431 3.61 18.69 1.76
C PRO A 431 2.89 17.41 1.37
N TYR A 432 2.06 16.96 2.33
CA TYR A 432 0.98 15.98 2.25
C TYR A 432 0.57 15.67 0.80
N PHE A 433 -0.08 16.67 0.21
CA PHE A 433 -0.37 16.75 -1.21
C PHE A 433 0.25 17.99 -1.84
N ASP A 434 1.06 17.78 -2.87
CA ASP A 434 1.34 18.79 -3.87
C ASP A 434 0.03 19.18 -4.59
N PHE A 435 -0.32 20.46 -4.45
CA PHE A 435 -1.40 21.16 -5.16
C PHE A 435 -0.87 22.20 -6.13
N THR A 436 0.45 22.35 -6.28
CA THR A 436 1.07 23.34 -7.15
C THR A 436 0.68 23.17 -8.61
N ASP A 437 0.68 24.28 -9.34
CA ASP A 437 0.47 24.25 -10.80
C ASP A 437 1.74 23.78 -11.55
N LYS A 438 2.93 23.85 -10.93
CA LYS A 438 4.21 23.35 -11.46
C LYS A 438 4.61 21.99 -10.88
N ARG A 439 3.71 21.00 -10.93
CA ARG A 439 3.91 19.67 -10.34
C ARG A 439 5.25 19.03 -10.74
N ARG A 440 6.12 18.83 -9.75
CA ARG A 440 7.36 18.04 -9.90
C ARG A 440 7.00 16.57 -10.10
N LYS A 441 7.75 15.88 -10.96
CA LYS A 441 7.62 14.44 -11.17
C LYS A 441 7.90 13.74 -9.84
N PHE A 442 6.92 12.96 -9.37
CA PHE A 442 6.93 12.26 -8.07
C PHE A 442 6.81 13.13 -6.79
N SER A 443 6.40 14.41 -6.86
CA SER A 443 6.10 15.15 -5.63
C SER A 443 5.00 14.48 -4.79
N SER A 444 5.20 14.48 -3.48
CA SER A 444 4.40 13.80 -2.45
C SER A 444 4.28 12.27 -2.64
N CYS A 445 5.17 11.62 -3.39
CA CYS A 445 5.13 10.17 -3.57
C CYS A 445 5.82 9.39 -2.44
N CYS A 446 5.05 8.58 -1.70
CA CYS A 446 5.61 7.51 -0.90
C CYS A 446 6.23 6.41 -1.79
N ILE A 447 7.51 6.09 -1.59
CA ILE A 447 8.15 4.94 -2.23
C ILE A 447 8.05 3.73 -1.30
N LYS A 448 7.46 2.63 -1.77
CA LYS A 448 7.53 1.33 -1.08
C LYS A 448 8.66 0.49 -1.68
N LEU A 449 9.69 0.21 -0.89
CA LEU A 449 10.83 -0.63 -1.23
C LEU A 449 10.69 -1.98 -0.53
N LYS A 450 10.79 -3.07 -1.29
CA LYS A 450 10.65 -4.43 -0.77
C LYS A 450 11.55 -5.42 -1.49
N LYS A 451 11.83 -6.55 -0.82
CA LYS A 451 12.68 -7.64 -1.33
C LYS A 451 12.15 -8.18 -2.68
N GLU A 452 10.86 -8.49 -2.79
CA GLU A 452 10.26 -9.08 -3.99
C GLU A 452 10.09 -8.10 -5.17
N TYR A 453 10.52 -6.84 -5.01
CA TYR A 453 10.50 -5.85 -6.11
C TYR A 453 11.85 -5.74 -6.83
N ILE A 454 12.91 -6.36 -6.30
CA ILE A 454 14.30 -6.24 -6.76
C ILE A 454 14.75 -7.54 -7.47
N GLY A 455 15.02 -7.43 -8.78
CA GLY A 455 15.61 -8.51 -9.58
C GLY A 455 14.87 -9.85 -9.48
N LYS A 456 15.60 -10.88 -9.04
CA LYS A 456 15.14 -12.27 -8.83
C LYS A 456 14.90 -12.63 -7.35
N PHE A 457 14.81 -11.64 -6.45
CA PHE A 457 14.60 -11.94 -5.03
C PHE A 457 13.15 -12.33 -4.77
N GLY A 458 12.93 -13.44 -4.05
CA GLY A 458 11.60 -13.99 -3.75
C GLY A 458 11.08 -15.03 -4.74
N ASP A 459 11.83 -15.31 -5.82
CA ASP A 459 11.58 -16.46 -6.69
C ASP A 459 11.70 -17.77 -5.87
N VAL A 460 10.75 -18.70 -6.03
CA VAL A 460 10.65 -19.96 -5.25
C VAL A 460 10.98 -21.18 -6.12
N GLY A 461 10.57 -21.16 -7.40
CA GLY A 461 10.86 -22.22 -8.37
C GLY A 461 9.62 -22.69 -9.13
N ASP A 462 9.77 -23.84 -9.79
CA ASP A 462 8.78 -24.44 -10.69
C ASP A 462 7.68 -25.22 -9.93
N PHE A 463 6.42 -24.93 -10.26
CA PHE A 463 5.24 -25.62 -9.72
C PHE A 463 4.35 -26.19 -10.84
N ALA A 464 3.70 -27.32 -10.56
CA ALA A 464 2.75 -27.93 -11.47
C ALA A 464 1.37 -27.25 -11.40
N VAL A 465 0.70 -27.18 -12.54
CA VAL A 465 -0.63 -26.59 -12.70
C VAL A 465 -1.60 -27.68 -13.13
N VAL A 466 -2.38 -28.17 -12.17
CA VAL A 466 -3.19 -29.40 -12.31
C VAL A 466 -4.58 -29.16 -12.89
N GLY A 467 -5.01 -27.91 -13.03
CA GLY A 467 -6.31 -27.55 -13.56
C GLY A 467 -6.58 -26.06 -13.58
N ALA A 468 -7.79 -25.69 -14.01
CA ALA A 468 -8.21 -24.29 -14.13
C ALA A 468 -9.72 -24.11 -13.90
N LYS A 469 -10.12 -22.86 -13.69
CA LYS A 469 -11.51 -22.41 -13.80
C LYS A 469 -11.66 -21.22 -14.75
N TYR A 470 -12.89 -21.04 -15.23
CA TYR A 470 -13.31 -19.89 -16.02
C TYR A 470 -14.02 -18.85 -15.13
N ASP A 471 -13.86 -17.58 -15.48
CA ASP A 471 -14.67 -16.46 -14.96
C ASP A 471 -14.87 -15.52 -16.15
N SER A 472 -16.13 -15.24 -16.50
CA SER A 472 -16.49 -14.44 -17.68
C SER A 472 -15.99 -13.01 -17.60
N THR A 473 -16.08 -12.40 -16.42
CA THR A 473 -15.77 -10.99 -16.17
C THR A 473 -14.27 -10.78 -16.25
N LYS A 474 -13.50 -11.71 -15.68
CA LYS A 474 -12.04 -11.77 -15.83
C LYS A 474 -11.64 -12.08 -17.28
N ALA A 475 -12.35 -12.97 -17.97
CA ALA A 475 -12.04 -13.31 -19.37
C ALA A 475 -12.11 -12.07 -20.29
N LEU A 476 -13.14 -11.24 -20.11
CA LEU A 476 -13.26 -9.96 -20.82
C LEU A 476 -12.10 -8.99 -20.53
N THR A 477 -11.51 -8.99 -19.32
CA THR A 477 -10.35 -8.11 -19.00
C THR A 477 -9.13 -8.40 -19.89
N TYR A 478 -8.89 -9.66 -20.24
CA TYR A 478 -7.74 -10.07 -21.06
C TYR A 478 -7.89 -9.76 -22.55
N ARG A 479 -9.12 -9.57 -23.05
CA ARG A 479 -9.41 -9.29 -24.47
C ARG A 479 -8.81 -10.37 -25.41
N ILE A 480 -8.85 -11.64 -24.97
CA ILE A 480 -8.40 -12.83 -25.71
C ILE A 480 -9.64 -13.56 -26.26
N PRO A 481 -9.81 -13.71 -27.59
CA PRO A 481 -10.95 -14.41 -28.17
C PRO A 481 -11.04 -15.88 -27.73
N ARG A 482 -12.27 -16.34 -27.40
CA ARG A 482 -12.58 -17.73 -27.02
C ARG A 482 -11.76 -18.29 -25.84
N LEU A 483 -11.27 -17.42 -24.96
CA LEU A 483 -10.48 -17.78 -23.78
C LEU A 483 -11.27 -18.71 -22.83
N LYS A 484 -10.74 -19.90 -22.54
CA LYS A 484 -11.42 -20.93 -21.72
C LYS A 484 -11.04 -20.94 -20.23
N TRP A 485 -9.94 -20.28 -19.85
CA TRP A 485 -9.37 -20.36 -18.50
C TRP A 485 -8.92 -18.98 -18.04
N THR A 486 -9.10 -18.67 -16.76
CA THR A 486 -8.71 -17.37 -16.17
C THR A 486 -7.95 -17.49 -14.85
N HIS A 487 -8.24 -18.53 -14.06
CA HIS A 487 -7.56 -18.85 -12.82
C HIS A 487 -7.03 -20.30 -12.89
N PHE A 488 -5.82 -20.52 -12.41
CA PHE A 488 -5.06 -21.76 -12.54
C PHE A 488 -4.75 -22.34 -11.16
N TYR A 489 -4.94 -23.65 -10.99
CA TYR A 489 -4.78 -24.35 -9.72
C TYR A 489 -3.37 -24.94 -9.63
N VAL A 490 -2.60 -24.46 -8.66
CA VAL A 490 -1.20 -24.84 -8.43
C VAL A 490 -1.14 -26.03 -7.47
N GLY A 491 -0.51 -27.12 -7.90
CA GLY A 491 -0.30 -28.33 -7.12
C GLY A 491 1.18 -28.65 -6.92
N CYS A 492 1.52 -29.19 -5.75
CA CYS A 492 2.82 -29.81 -5.49
C CYS A 492 2.67 -31.33 -5.45
N LEU A 493 3.63 -32.07 -5.99
CA LEU A 493 3.55 -33.52 -6.11
C LEU A 493 3.93 -34.18 -4.76
N ASN A 494 3.07 -35.06 -4.24
CA ASN A 494 3.28 -35.74 -2.96
C ASN A 494 4.15 -36.99 -3.11
N ASN A 495 4.02 -37.72 -4.23
CA ASN A 495 4.65 -39.02 -4.47
C ASN A 495 5.72 -38.99 -5.58
N ARG A 496 6.43 -37.86 -5.74
CA ARG A 496 7.35 -37.57 -6.87
C ARG A 496 8.27 -38.73 -7.22
N ASP A 497 8.93 -39.31 -6.23
CA ASP A 497 9.97 -40.33 -6.46
C ASP A 497 9.37 -41.68 -6.84
N ALA A 498 8.11 -41.96 -6.45
CA ALA A 498 7.35 -43.10 -6.95
C ALA A 498 6.81 -42.89 -8.37
N VAL A 499 6.45 -41.65 -8.74
CA VAL A 499 6.12 -41.30 -10.13
C VAL A 499 7.34 -41.48 -11.03
N LYS A 500 8.51 -40.92 -10.63
CA LYS A 500 9.75 -41.02 -11.42
C LYS A 500 10.32 -42.43 -11.52
N SER A 501 10.25 -43.24 -10.45
CA SER A 501 10.90 -44.56 -10.41
C SER A 501 10.01 -45.71 -10.87
N TRP A 502 8.68 -45.60 -10.66
CA TRP A 502 7.73 -46.71 -10.86
C TRP A 502 6.53 -46.35 -11.74
N ASN A 503 6.54 -45.17 -12.37
CA ASN A 503 5.41 -44.63 -13.15
C ASN A 503 4.07 -44.66 -12.38
N ALA A 504 4.13 -44.45 -11.06
CA ALA A 504 2.96 -44.46 -10.19
C ALA A 504 1.99 -43.31 -10.54
N LYS A 505 0.69 -43.48 -10.25
CA LYS A 505 -0.32 -42.44 -10.50
C LYS A 505 0.02 -41.16 -9.72
N PRO A 506 0.17 -39.99 -10.37
CA PRO A 506 0.56 -38.76 -9.68
C PRO A 506 -0.49 -38.29 -8.67
N GLU A 507 -0.04 -37.96 -7.45
CA GLU A 507 -0.87 -37.45 -6.37
C GLU A 507 -0.43 -36.04 -5.95
N PHE A 508 -1.26 -35.03 -6.20
CA PHE A 508 -0.95 -33.63 -5.92
C PHE A 508 -1.67 -33.09 -4.68
N THR A 509 -1.02 -32.20 -3.92
CA THR A 509 -1.71 -31.30 -2.98
C THR A 509 -1.85 -29.93 -3.63
N ILE A 510 -3.09 -29.43 -3.76
CA ILE A 510 -3.35 -28.08 -4.29
C ILE A 510 -3.05 -27.06 -3.19
N ILE A 511 -2.12 -26.14 -3.48
CA ILE A 511 -1.60 -25.16 -2.51
C ILE A 511 -2.17 -23.76 -2.69
N ASN A 512 -2.43 -23.35 -3.93
CA ASN A 512 -2.74 -21.98 -4.32
C ASN A 512 -3.55 -21.94 -5.62
N VAL A 513 -4.27 -20.85 -5.85
CA VAL A 513 -4.85 -20.49 -7.16
C VAL A 513 -4.20 -19.19 -7.63
N VAL A 514 -3.84 -19.12 -8.92
CA VAL A 514 -3.10 -18.00 -9.52
C VAL A 514 -3.74 -17.48 -10.80
N GLU A 515 -3.51 -16.21 -11.11
CA GLU A 515 -3.91 -15.56 -12.37
C GLU A 515 -2.67 -15.26 -13.22
N LEU A 516 -2.74 -15.50 -14.53
CA LEU A 516 -1.69 -15.07 -15.47
C LEU A 516 -1.88 -13.60 -15.89
N ASN A 517 -0.82 -12.97 -16.38
CA ASN A 517 -0.94 -11.70 -17.11
C ASN A 517 -1.35 -11.97 -18.58
N GLU A 518 -1.77 -10.93 -19.31
CA GLU A 518 -2.30 -11.08 -20.68
C GLU A 518 -1.30 -11.75 -21.65
N THR A 519 0.01 -11.45 -21.50
CA THR A 519 1.07 -11.99 -22.36
C THR A 519 1.32 -13.48 -22.09
N MET A 520 1.51 -13.88 -20.84
CA MET A 520 1.69 -15.29 -20.46
C MET A 520 0.44 -16.11 -20.74
N LEU A 521 -0.76 -15.54 -20.58
CA LEU A 521 -2.01 -16.22 -20.89
C LEU A 521 -2.17 -16.45 -22.40
N LYS A 522 -1.69 -15.54 -23.25
CA LYS A 522 -1.60 -15.75 -24.70
C LYS A 522 -0.59 -16.84 -25.07
N GLU A 523 0.59 -16.84 -24.44
CA GLU A 523 1.59 -17.90 -24.61
C GLU A 523 1.02 -19.27 -24.25
N VAL A 524 0.34 -19.40 -23.10
CA VAL A 524 -0.38 -20.63 -22.71
C VAL A 524 -1.45 -21.02 -23.73
N VAL A 525 -2.31 -20.08 -24.16
CA VAL A 525 -3.39 -20.37 -25.12
C VAL A 525 -2.87 -20.72 -26.52
N THR A 526 -1.65 -20.30 -26.89
CA THR A 526 -1.07 -20.53 -28.23
C THR A 526 -0.15 -21.75 -28.27
N TYR A 527 0.63 -22.00 -27.22
CA TYR A 527 1.71 -23.01 -27.22
C TYR A 527 1.48 -24.20 -26.27
N SER A 528 0.52 -24.14 -25.34
CA SER A 528 0.26 -25.26 -24.43
C SER A 528 -0.77 -26.25 -24.98
N SER A 529 -0.60 -27.54 -24.65
CA SER A 529 -1.58 -28.60 -24.91
C SER A 529 -1.83 -29.43 -23.64
N PRO A 530 -2.53 -28.87 -22.63
CA PRO A 530 -2.67 -29.45 -21.29
C PRO A 530 -3.66 -30.64 -21.20
N GLN A 531 -4.24 -31.09 -22.32
CA GLN A 531 -5.25 -32.14 -22.40
C GLN A 531 -6.36 -32.03 -21.32
N PRO A 532 -7.25 -31.03 -21.45
CA PRO A 532 -8.29 -30.72 -20.48
C PRO A 532 -9.40 -31.78 -20.42
N VAL A 533 -9.75 -32.24 -19.22
CA VAL A 533 -10.90 -33.14 -18.94
C VAL A 533 -11.80 -32.56 -17.84
N SER A 534 -13.04 -33.02 -17.72
CA SER A 534 -13.89 -32.62 -16.59
C SER A 534 -13.53 -33.37 -15.30
N PRO A 535 -13.91 -32.84 -14.11
CA PRO A 535 -13.78 -33.54 -12.83
C PRO A 535 -14.42 -34.93 -12.74
N LYS A 536 -15.36 -35.27 -13.63
CA LYS A 536 -16.00 -36.60 -13.67
C LYS A 536 -15.21 -37.62 -14.50
N GLU A 537 -14.36 -37.16 -15.41
CA GLU A 537 -13.62 -37.98 -16.37
C GLU A 537 -12.14 -38.17 -15.97
N ASN A 538 -11.69 -37.52 -14.90
CA ASN A 538 -10.32 -37.55 -14.43
C ASN A 538 -9.92 -38.92 -13.83
N ASN A 539 -9.48 -39.81 -14.70
CA ASN A 539 -8.84 -41.07 -14.32
C ASN A 539 -7.31 -40.93 -14.17
N ALA A 540 -6.70 -39.85 -14.68
CA ALA A 540 -5.25 -39.69 -14.76
C ALA A 540 -4.57 -39.25 -13.45
N LEU A 541 -5.13 -38.26 -12.74
CA LEU A 541 -4.49 -37.63 -11.58
C LEU A 541 -5.29 -37.86 -10.30
N VAL A 542 -4.61 -37.91 -9.15
CA VAL A 542 -5.23 -37.71 -7.83
C VAL A 542 -4.86 -36.31 -7.34
N PHE A 543 -5.78 -35.57 -6.74
CA PHE A 543 -5.45 -34.32 -6.07
C PHE A 543 -6.24 -34.12 -4.77
N LYS A 544 -5.56 -33.55 -3.77
CA LYS A 544 -6.11 -33.12 -2.48
C LYS A 544 -6.32 -31.61 -2.52
N LEU A 545 -7.56 -31.16 -2.36
CA LEU A 545 -7.93 -29.75 -2.21
C LEU A 545 -8.38 -29.51 -0.77
N ALA A 546 -7.63 -28.67 -0.04
CA ALA A 546 -8.02 -28.30 1.32
C ALA A 546 -9.09 -27.18 1.32
N PRO A 547 -10.07 -27.19 2.25
CA PRO A 547 -11.13 -26.17 2.31
C PRO A 547 -10.63 -24.72 2.43
N GLY A 548 -9.42 -24.50 2.96
CA GLY A 548 -8.79 -23.18 3.01
C GLY A 548 -8.39 -22.60 1.64
N VAL A 549 -8.12 -23.45 0.64
CA VAL A 549 -7.70 -23.00 -0.69
C VAL A 549 -8.93 -22.71 -1.54
N GLU A 550 -9.08 -21.47 -2.00
CA GLU A 550 -10.21 -21.01 -2.84
C GLU A 550 -11.60 -21.36 -2.26
N HIS A 551 -11.71 -21.34 -0.91
CA HIS A 551 -12.89 -21.78 -0.17
C HIS A 551 -13.36 -23.22 -0.50
N GLY A 552 -12.43 -24.10 -0.89
CA GLY A 552 -12.72 -25.47 -1.31
C GLY A 552 -13.34 -25.59 -2.71
N SER A 553 -13.39 -24.50 -3.50
CA SER A 553 -13.95 -24.49 -4.85
C SER A 553 -13.05 -25.28 -5.82
N PRO A 554 -13.49 -26.43 -6.35
CA PRO A 554 -12.64 -27.28 -7.20
C PRO A 554 -12.44 -26.67 -8.60
N PRO A 555 -11.35 -27.06 -9.31
CA PRO A 555 -11.17 -26.69 -10.71
C PRO A 555 -12.32 -27.22 -11.57
N THR A 556 -12.82 -26.42 -12.51
CA THR A 556 -13.88 -26.85 -13.45
C THR A 556 -13.32 -27.72 -14.58
N VAL A 557 -12.00 -27.68 -14.79
CA VAL A 557 -11.26 -28.44 -15.79
C VAL A 557 -9.93 -28.90 -15.16
N ILE A 558 -9.59 -30.17 -15.34
CA ILE A 558 -8.31 -30.77 -14.90
C ILE A 558 -7.41 -30.95 -16.12
N PHE A 559 -6.12 -30.73 -15.95
CA PHE A 559 -5.12 -30.89 -16.99
C PHE A 559 -4.43 -32.25 -16.81
N THR A 560 -4.77 -33.23 -17.67
CA THR A 560 -4.20 -34.58 -17.58
C THR A 560 -2.70 -34.59 -17.89
N LYS A 561 -2.21 -33.59 -18.66
CA LYS A 561 -0.81 -33.16 -18.67
C LYS A 561 -0.69 -31.78 -18.01
N PRO A 562 -0.29 -31.69 -16.73
CA PRO A 562 -0.14 -30.42 -16.03
C PRO A 562 0.85 -29.47 -16.72
N LEU A 563 0.63 -28.16 -16.58
CA LEU A 563 1.59 -27.14 -17.04
C LEU A 563 2.61 -26.83 -15.94
N VAL A 564 3.75 -26.23 -16.29
CA VAL A 564 4.79 -25.82 -15.33
C VAL A 564 4.92 -24.30 -15.31
N PHE A 565 4.69 -23.67 -14.15
CA PHE A 565 4.88 -22.23 -13.93
C PHE A 565 5.99 -22.00 -12.89
N ASP A 566 6.94 -21.12 -13.20
CA ASP A 566 7.91 -20.57 -12.25
C ASP A 566 7.22 -19.49 -11.40
N LEU A 567 7.16 -19.70 -10.09
CA LEU A 567 6.47 -18.84 -9.13
C LEU A 567 7.45 -18.12 -8.19
N LYS A 568 7.14 -16.86 -7.91
CA LYS A 568 7.67 -16.10 -6.77
C LYS A 568 6.59 -15.82 -5.73
N CYS A 569 6.97 -15.67 -4.47
CA CYS A 569 6.05 -15.28 -3.39
C CYS A 569 6.62 -14.13 -2.55
N PHE A 570 5.77 -13.48 -1.75
CA PHE A 570 6.23 -12.51 -0.76
C PHE A 570 6.80 -13.20 0.50
N SER A 571 6.11 -14.24 0.97
CA SER A 571 6.51 -15.11 2.08
C SER A 571 5.69 -16.41 2.01
N PHE A 572 5.86 -17.30 2.98
CA PHE A 572 4.97 -18.44 3.18
C PHE A 572 3.93 -18.09 4.26
N ASP A 573 2.72 -18.64 4.15
CA ASP A 573 1.69 -18.55 5.19
C ASP A 573 0.96 -19.90 5.37
N LYS A 574 0.34 -20.12 6.54
CA LYS A 574 -0.60 -21.23 6.73
C LYS A 574 -2.00 -20.66 6.61
N VAL A 575 -2.63 -20.84 5.45
CA VAL A 575 -4.02 -20.43 5.24
C VAL A 575 -4.94 -21.22 6.19
N GLY A 576 -5.96 -20.55 6.73
CA GLY A 576 -6.90 -21.18 7.66
C GLY A 576 -7.56 -22.42 7.02
N ASN A 577 -7.61 -23.52 7.77
CA ASN A 577 -8.17 -24.80 7.33
C ASN A 577 -7.43 -25.46 6.13
N THR A 578 -6.11 -25.25 5.99
CA THR A 578 -5.23 -26.09 5.14
C THR A 578 -4.35 -27.07 5.93
N GLY A 579 -3.81 -26.63 7.08
CA GLY A 579 -2.84 -27.40 7.88
C GLY A 579 -1.38 -27.28 7.41
N PHE A 580 -1.14 -26.82 6.19
CA PHE A 580 0.18 -26.74 5.54
C PHE A 580 0.56 -25.31 5.13
N TRP A 581 1.84 -25.10 4.81
CA TRP A 581 2.36 -23.86 4.25
C TRP A 581 2.00 -23.71 2.75
N SER A 582 1.43 -22.56 2.42
CA SER A 582 1.13 -22.07 1.07
C SER A 582 2.00 -20.86 0.71
N LEU A 583 2.03 -20.49 -0.57
CA LEU A 583 2.67 -19.26 -1.03
C LEU A 583 1.78 -18.05 -0.68
N ARG A 584 2.33 -17.05 0.00
CA ARG A 584 1.65 -15.78 0.26
C ARG A 584 1.91 -14.78 -0.87
N PHE A 585 0.84 -14.28 -1.46
CA PHE A 585 0.86 -13.42 -2.67
C PHE A 585 1.72 -13.99 -3.81
N PRO A 586 1.42 -15.21 -4.31
CA PRO A 586 2.15 -15.81 -5.42
C PRO A 586 1.98 -14.99 -6.70
N SER A 587 3.01 -14.97 -7.54
CA SER A 587 2.95 -14.43 -8.90
C SER A 587 3.87 -15.21 -9.84
N ILE A 588 3.43 -15.37 -11.09
CA ILE A 588 4.18 -16.11 -12.10
C ILE A 588 5.33 -15.23 -12.62
N THR A 589 6.54 -15.77 -12.58
CA THR A 589 7.74 -15.17 -13.18
C THR A 589 7.91 -15.63 -14.63
N LYS A 590 7.67 -16.92 -14.92
CA LYS A 590 7.75 -17.52 -16.26
C LYS A 590 6.79 -18.70 -16.42
N VAL A 591 6.33 -18.95 -17.65
CA VAL A 591 5.69 -20.22 -18.06
C VAL A 591 6.74 -21.11 -18.74
N HIS A 592 6.77 -22.39 -18.38
CA HIS A 592 7.62 -23.40 -19.00
C HIS A 592 6.80 -24.33 -19.91
N PHE A 593 7.38 -24.60 -21.09
CA PHE A 593 6.86 -25.55 -22.10
C PHE A 593 7.89 -26.67 -22.37
N ASP A 594 9.11 -26.47 -21.86
CA ASP A 594 10.32 -27.27 -21.94
C ASP A 594 10.50 -28.26 -20.77
N ARG A 595 9.60 -28.20 -19.77
CA ARG A 595 9.68 -28.97 -18.52
C ARG A 595 8.40 -29.76 -18.27
N ASP A 596 8.55 -30.87 -17.56
CA ASP A 596 7.44 -31.73 -17.13
C ASP A 596 7.08 -31.50 -15.65
N PHE A 597 5.86 -31.87 -15.26
CA PHE A 597 5.38 -31.75 -13.88
C PHE A 597 6.24 -32.54 -12.87
N THR A 598 6.93 -33.59 -13.31
CA THR A 598 7.83 -34.38 -12.47
C THR A 598 9.12 -33.64 -12.05
N ASP A 599 9.48 -32.54 -12.74
CA ASP A 599 10.61 -31.68 -12.39
C ASP A 599 10.22 -30.49 -11.48
N THR A 600 8.95 -30.40 -11.11
CA THR A 600 8.45 -29.35 -10.20
C THR A 600 8.71 -29.68 -8.73
N ILE A 601 8.63 -28.66 -7.87
CA ILE A 601 8.86 -28.81 -6.44
C ILE A 601 7.86 -29.80 -5.80
N SER A 602 8.37 -30.75 -5.01
CA SER A 602 7.52 -31.67 -4.26
C SER A 602 6.85 -30.95 -3.08
N PHE A 603 5.74 -31.51 -2.60
CA PHE A 603 5.02 -30.92 -1.46
C PHE A 603 5.90 -30.85 -0.20
N GLU A 604 6.72 -31.88 0.04
CA GLU A 604 7.69 -31.92 1.14
C GLU A 604 8.76 -30.83 1.00
N GLN A 605 9.35 -30.65 -0.18
CA GLN A 605 10.33 -29.59 -0.44
C GLN A 605 9.73 -28.19 -0.21
N LEU A 606 8.47 -27.97 -0.58
CA LEU A 606 7.78 -26.71 -0.26
C LEU A 606 7.63 -26.51 1.25
N GLN A 607 7.25 -27.56 2.00
CA GLN A 607 7.14 -27.46 3.46
C GLN A 607 8.50 -27.22 4.13
N ALA A 608 9.58 -27.79 3.59
CA ALA A 608 10.96 -27.54 4.03
C ALA A 608 11.37 -26.07 3.78
N LEU A 609 11.29 -25.58 2.53
CA LEU A 609 11.60 -24.18 2.21
C LEU A 609 10.78 -23.18 3.05
N ALA A 610 9.50 -23.49 3.29
CA ALA A 610 8.64 -22.66 4.12
C ALA A 610 9.04 -22.70 5.61
N LYS A 611 9.46 -23.86 6.11
CA LYS A 611 10.00 -24.00 7.48
C LYS A 611 11.32 -23.23 7.61
N ASP A 612 12.26 -23.39 6.71
CA ASP A 612 13.58 -22.75 6.79
C ASP A 612 13.45 -21.21 6.72
N ALA A 613 12.64 -20.72 5.78
CA ALA A 613 12.33 -19.29 5.64
C ALA A 613 11.57 -18.67 6.83
N THR A 614 11.01 -19.49 7.74
CA THR A 614 10.32 -19.04 8.95
C THR A 614 11.06 -19.37 10.26
N THR A 615 12.00 -20.32 10.25
CA THR A 615 12.61 -20.92 11.45
C THR A 615 14.13 -20.74 11.55
N ALA A 616 14.79 -20.15 10.54
CA ALA A 616 16.22 -19.83 10.63
C ALA A 616 16.56 -19.04 11.91
N ALA A 617 17.71 -19.30 12.54
CA ALA A 617 18.14 -18.59 13.74
C ALA A 617 18.68 -17.19 13.41
N ASP A 618 18.70 -16.30 14.40
CA ASP A 618 19.39 -15.00 14.29
C ASP A 618 20.87 -15.23 14.61
N LEU A 619 21.70 -15.34 13.56
CA LEU A 619 23.15 -15.58 13.61
C LEU A 619 23.91 -14.32 13.16
N GLU A 620 25.18 -14.20 13.58
CA GLU A 620 26.01 -12.98 13.55
C GLU A 620 25.71 -12.00 12.39
N ASP A 621 24.92 -10.96 12.70
CA ASP A 621 24.40 -9.96 11.75
C ASP A 621 25.44 -9.38 10.77
N SER A 622 26.70 -9.26 11.22
CA SER A 622 27.75 -8.54 10.49
C SER A 622 28.06 -9.14 9.12
N GLN A 623 28.17 -10.47 9.02
CA GLN A 623 28.57 -11.13 7.78
C GLN A 623 27.42 -11.20 6.78
N GLU A 624 26.22 -11.57 7.22
CA GLU A 624 25.05 -11.59 6.33
C GLU A 624 24.67 -10.18 5.84
N ASN A 625 24.83 -9.14 6.65
CA ASN A 625 24.59 -7.76 6.24
C ASN A 625 25.50 -7.36 5.07
N LEU A 626 26.80 -7.68 5.15
CA LEU A 626 27.73 -7.44 4.05
C LEU A 626 27.33 -8.22 2.78
N GLN A 627 26.90 -9.48 2.92
CA GLN A 627 26.37 -10.24 1.79
C GLN A 627 25.09 -9.62 1.20
N TRP A 628 24.15 -9.13 2.01
CA TRP A 628 22.92 -8.48 1.54
C TRP A 628 23.21 -7.14 0.88
N ILE A 629 24.13 -6.34 1.42
CA ILE A 629 24.62 -5.10 0.79
C ILE A 629 25.24 -5.42 -0.59
N ALA A 630 26.06 -6.48 -0.70
CA ALA A 630 26.62 -6.92 -1.97
C ALA A 630 25.52 -7.38 -2.96
N LYS A 631 24.60 -8.25 -2.52
CA LYS A 631 23.43 -8.70 -3.32
C LYS A 631 22.59 -7.51 -3.82
N LEU A 632 22.38 -6.49 -2.99
CA LEU A 632 21.67 -5.26 -3.34
C LEU A 632 22.44 -4.39 -4.33
N LYS A 633 23.77 -4.23 -4.20
CA LYS A 633 24.62 -3.54 -5.19
C LYS A 633 24.57 -4.23 -6.55
N THR A 634 24.68 -5.56 -6.59
CA THR A 634 24.61 -6.35 -7.84
C THR A 634 23.25 -6.24 -8.54
N ALA A 635 22.19 -5.93 -7.80
CA ALA A 635 20.84 -5.75 -8.35
C ALA A 635 20.53 -4.32 -8.85
N ASP A 636 21.42 -3.33 -8.65
CA ASP A 636 21.26 -1.99 -9.24
C ASP A 636 21.56 -2.00 -10.75
N PRO A 637 20.68 -1.45 -11.61
CA PRO A 637 20.78 -1.61 -13.05
C PRO A 637 22.04 -0.94 -13.62
N ARG A 638 22.72 -1.69 -14.51
CA ARG A 638 24.02 -1.38 -15.16
C ARG A 638 25.26 -1.43 -14.25
N GLY A 639 25.15 -1.86 -12.98
CA GLY A 639 26.31 -1.92 -12.08
C GLY A 639 26.98 -0.57 -11.80
N ILE A 640 26.27 0.54 -12.10
CA ILE A 640 26.79 1.90 -11.88
C ILE A 640 26.81 2.15 -10.38
N ALA A 641 28.02 2.27 -9.83
CA ALA A 641 28.28 2.72 -8.47
C ALA A 641 27.54 4.04 -8.19
N VAL A 642 26.45 3.94 -7.41
CA VAL A 642 25.55 5.06 -7.05
C VAL A 642 26.12 5.93 -5.90
N ASP A 643 27.25 5.51 -5.35
CA ASP A 643 27.96 6.07 -4.20
C ASP A 643 29.47 5.99 -4.44
N ALA A 644 30.22 7.00 -3.98
CA ALA A 644 31.67 7.06 -4.15
C ALA A 644 32.39 5.83 -3.56
N ALA A 645 31.88 5.30 -2.45
CA ALA A 645 32.38 4.06 -1.83
C ALA A 645 32.33 2.84 -2.77
N SER A 646 31.36 2.78 -3.69
CA SER A 646 31.30 1.71 -4.70
C SER A 646 32.22 1.97 -5.90
N GLN A 647 32.63 3.21 -6.17
CA GLN A 647 33.66 3.50 -7.18
C GLN A 647 35.06 3.13 -6.67
N LEU A 648 35.35 3.43 -5.40
CA LEU A 648 36.62 3.08 -4.75
C LEU A 648 36.87 1.56 -4.71
N THR A 649 35.83 0.73 -4.49
CA THR A 649 35.96 -0.74 -4.52
C THR A 649 36.08 -1.34 -5.93
N VAL A 650 35.69 -0.63 -6.99
CA VAL A 650 35.91 -1.10 -8.38
C VAL A 650 37.37 -0.93 -8.78
N ALA A 651 38.07 0.08 -8.24
CA ALA A 651 39.49 0.33 -8.52
C ALA A 651 40.45 -0.71 -7.90
N THR A 652 39.99 -1.56 -6.98
CA THR A 652 40.82 -2.53 -6.22
C THR A 652 40.69 -3.98 -6.70
N MET A 653 39.82 -4.27 -7.66
CA MET A 653 39.67 -5.62 -8.23
C MET A 653 40.65 -5.84 -9.39
N THR A 654 41.82 -6.41 -9.09
CA THR A 654 42.80 -6.87 -10.09
C THR A 654 42.16 -7.83 -11.08
N THR A 655 42.18 -7.49 -12.36
CA THR A 655 41.57 -8.28 -13.43
C THR A 655 42.39 -9.56 -13.68
N PRO A 656 41.81 -10.77 -13.59
CA PRO A 656 42.52 -11.99 -13.94
C PRO A 656 42.85 -12.01 -15.43
N SER A 657 44.14 -12.03 -15.76
CA SER A 657 44.60 -12.15 -17.15
C SER A 657 44.32 -13.58 -17.67
N PRO A 658 43.82 -13.76 -18.90
CA PRO A 658 43.46 -15.08 -19.42
C PRO A 658 44.71 -15.92 -19.73
N HIS A 659 45.13 -16.73 -18.77
CA HIS A 659 46.22 -17.68 -18.96
C HIS A 659 45.87 -18.72 -20.03
N LYS A 660 46.68 -18.79 -21.09
CA LYS A 660 46.67 -19.91 -22.02
C LYS A 660 47.25 -21.14 -21.32
N ALA A 661 46.51 -22.24 -21.31
CA ALA A 661 47.03 -23.58 -21.07
C ALA A 661 46.94 -24.37 -22.38
N THR A 662 48.01 -25.08 -22.75
CA THR A 662 48.07 -25.85 -24.01
C THR A 662 48.77 -27.17 -23.79
N GLN A 663 48.00 -28.26 -23.88
CA GLN A 663 48.39 -29.64 -24.24
C GLN A 663 47.06 -30.44 -24.26
N ASN A 664 46.62 -31.11 -25.34
CA ASN A 664 47.24 -32.11 -26.23
C ASN A 664 47.29 -33.53 -25.65
N THR A 665 46.30 -34.36 -26.01
CA THR A 665 46.48 -35.65 -26.72
C THR A 665 45.12 -36.03 -27.35
N THR A 666 45.02 -36.19 -28.68
CA THR A 666 45.00 -37.48 -29.43
C THR A 666 43.72 -38.30 -29.12
N PHE A 667 42.84 -38.66 -30.06
CA PHE A 667 43.13 -39.37 -31.32
C PHE A 667 42.35 -38.92 -32.58
N THR A 668 42.86 -39.41 -33.71
CA THR A 668 42.42 -39.27 -35.10
C THR A 668 40.97 -39.70 -35.42
N TRP A 669 40.29 -38.93 -36.29
CA TRP A 669 40.01 -39.42 -37.66
C TRP A 669 39.56 -38.33 -38.64
N SER A 670 39.86 -38.57 -39.93
CA SER A 670 39.45 -37.85 -41.15
C SER A 670 40.05 -38.61 -42.36
N PRO A 671 39.60 -38.42 -43.62
CA PRO A 671 38.50 -37.58 -44.11
C PRO A 671 37.44 -38.40 -44.89
N THR A 672 36.53 -37.74 -45.61
CA THR A 672 36.41 -37.82 -47.10
C THR A 672 35.03 -37.31 -47.56
N SER A 673 34.99 -36.41 -48.54
CA SER A 673 33.77 -36.01 -49.28
C SER A 673 33.78 -36.63 -50.69
N PRO A 674 32.65 -36.62 -51.42
CA PRO A 674 32.74 -36.01 -52.75
C PRO A 674 31.49 -35.27 -53.26
N GLN A 675 31.75 -34.09 -53.85
CA GLN A 675 31.07 -33.52 -55.04
C GLN A 675 29.59 -33.08 -54.90
N ALA A 676 29.02 -32.22 -55.76
CA ALA A 676 29.49 -31.62 -57.03
C ALA A 676 29.27 -30.09 -57.10
N LYS A 677 29.69 -29.44 -58.21
CA LYS A 677 29.74 -27.97 -58.39
C LYS A 677 28.81 -27.44 -59.49
N ARG A 678 28.29 -26.21 -59.29
CA ARG A 678 28.17 -25.06 -60.24
C ARG A 678 27.86 -23.82 -59.37
N LEU A 679 28.60 -22.70 -59.37
CA LEU A 679 28.98 -21.75 -60.45
C LEU A 679 27.73 -21.10 -61.10
N SER A 680 27.63 -19.77 -61.24
CA SER A 680 28.66 -18.72 -61.32
C SER A 680 28.22 -17.37 -60.67
N VAL A 681 29.10 -16.57 -60.05
CA VAL A 681 29.68 -15.28 -60.56
C VAL A 681 28.63 -14.26 -61.02
N ALA A 682 28.55 -12.98 -60.59
CA ALA A 682 29.13 -12.18 -59.48
C ALA A 682 28.19 -10.93 -59.30
N ASN A 683 28.49 -9.70 -58.85
CA ASN A 683 29.64 -8.91 -58.34
C ASN A 683 29.03 -7.66 -57.58
N GLN A 684 29.67 -6.61 -57.03
CA GLN A 684 31.06 -6.13 -56.85
C GLN A 684 31.12 -5.19 -55.60
N SER A 685 32.30 -4.97 -54.97
CA SER A 685 32.72 -3.80 -54.12
C SER A 685 31.73 -3.17 -53.08
N SER A 686 31.94 -3.08 -51.75
CA SER A 686 33.15 -2.98 -50.87
C SER A 686 34.05 -1.74 -51.13
N PRO A 687 34.85 -1.20 -50.18
CA PRO A 687 35.29 -1.77 -48.87
C PRO A 687 35.39 -0.79 -47.65
N CYS A 688 35.75 -1.32 -46.46
CA CYS A 688 36.76 -0.87 -45.45
C CYS A 688 36.93 0.63 -45.02
N ARG A 689 37.58 1.06 -43.90
CA ARG A 689 38.09 0.50 -42.59
C ARG A 689 38.64 1.68 -41.72
N VAL A 690 38.69 1.55 -40.38
CA VAL A 690 39.79 2.04 -39.46
C VAL A 690 40.00 3.57 -39.31
N ARG A 691 40.51 4.19 -38.21
CA ARG A 691 40.64 3.91 -36.74
C ARG A 691 41.36 5.10 -36.05
N SER A 692 41.05 5.42 -34.77
CA SER A 692 41.83 6.33 -33.87
C SER A 692 41.91 7.81 -34.36
N GLU A 693 42.34 8.87 -33.65
CA GLU A 693 42.46 9.33 -32.24
C GLU A 693 42.70 10.88 -32.33
N ARG A 694 42.82 11.78 -31.33
CA ARG A 694 42.97 11.78 -29.85
C ARG A 694 42.55 13.19 -29.34
N GLY A 695 42.14 13.40 -28.07
CA GLY A 695 42.03 14.80 -27.54
C GLY A 695 41.36 15.01 -26.17
N ARG A 696 41.92 15.93 -25.37
CA ARG A 696 41.29 16.59 -24.18
C ARG A 696 40.65 17.91 -24.68
N SER A 697 39.85 18.70 -23.94
CA SER A 697 39.60 18.83 -22.49
C SER A 697 38.18 19.38 -22.19
N SER A 698 37.87 19.61 -20.91
CA SER A 698 36.58 20.00 -20.35
C SER A 698 36.25 21.51 -20.38
N SER A 699 34.99 21.87 -20.67
CA SER A 699 34.25 22.98 -20.03
C SER A 699 32.75 22.99 -20.38
N PHE A 700 31.88 23.32 -19.42
CA PHE A 700 30.49 23.80 -19.66
C PHE A 700 30.52 25.32 -20.04
N PRO A 701 29.40 26.06 -20.30
CA PRO A 701 27.97 25.71 -20.33
C PRO A 701 27.16 26.34 -21.53
N ASN A 702 25.83 26.36 -21.41
CA ASN A 702 24.86 27.38 -21.89
C ASN A 702 24.55 27.64 -23.39
N ALA A 703 23.32 27.25 -23.76
CA ALA A 703 22.17 28.15 -24.05
C ALA A 703 22.12 29.12 -25.28
N ALA A 704 20.89 29.61 -25.48
CA ALA A 704 20.44 30.74 -26.31
C ALA A 704 20.16 30.53 -27.81
N MET A 705 19.11 31.22 -28.28
CA MET A 705 18.68 31.31 -29.68
C MET A 705 19.57 32.26 -30.49
N ALA A 706 19.69 32.00 -31.79
CA ALA A 706 19.96 33.05 -32.77
C ALA A 706 18.66 33.42 -33.49
N LYS A 707 18.28 34.70 -33.41
CA LYS A 707 17.45 35.38 -34.41
C LYS A 707 18.28 36.50 -35.00
N SER A 708 18.19 36.70 -36.31
CA SER A 708 18.56 37.95 -36.95
C SER A 708 17.37 38.49 -37.73
N MET A 709 17.27 39.81 -37.82
CA MET A 709 16.32 40.55 -38.64
C MET A 709 17.09 41.63 -39.37
N GLN A 710 16.73 41.92 -40.62
CA GLN A 710 16.24 43.26 -40.99
C GLN A 710 15.82 43.32 -42.46
N ALA A 711 14.64 43.93 -42.68
CA ALA A 711 14.31 44.77 -43.81
C ALA A 711 13.11 45.62 -43.38
N GLU A 712 13.14 46.92 -43.64
CA GLU A 712 12.09 47.89 -43.30
C GLU A 712 11.20 48.13 -44.56
N ALA A 713 10.13 48.94 -44.58
CA ALA A 713 9.77 50.03 -43.68
C ALA A 713 8.28 50.46 -43.73
N LEU A 714 7.96 51.37 -42.80
CA LEU A 714 6.88 52.40 -42.82
C LEU A 714 5.43 52.02 -42.43
N SER A 715 4.77 53.03 -41.86
CA SER A 715 3.53 53.01 -41.04
C SER A 715 2.48 53.99 -41.65
N PRO A 716 1.44 54.61 -41.00
CA PRO A 716 1.12 54.74 -39.56
C PRO A 716 -0.38 54.65 -39.10
N THR A 717 -0.55 54.59 -37.77
CA THR A 717 -1.66 55.11 -36.90
C THR A 717 -3.17 54.93 -37.23
N GLN A 718 -3.85 54.17 -36.37
CA GLN A 718 -4.98 54.54 -35.46
C GLN A 718 -5.79 55.85 -35.71
N PRO A 719 -7.13 55.88 -35.46
CA PRO A 719 -7.71 55.73 -34.11
C PRO A 719 -9.05 54.94 -34.00
N CYS A 720 -9.74 55.07 -32.85
CA CYS A 720 -10.81 54.17 -32.35
C CYS A 720 -12.19 54.86 -32.21
N ALA A 721 -13.29 54.14 -32.51
CA ALA A 721 -14.68 54.55 -32.22
C ALA A 721 -15.60 53.34 -31.92
N LYS A 722 -16.76 53.57 -31.29
CA LYS A 722 -17.58 52.54 -30.56
C LYS A 722 -18.97 52.27 -31.18
N HIS A 723 -19.55 51.11 -30.77
CA HIS A 723 -20.98 50.81 -30.51
C HIS A 723 -21.99 50.35 -31.61
N LYS A 724 -22.44 49.08 -31.42
CA LYS A 724 -23.85 48.57 -31.27
C LYS A 724 -24.85 48.41 -32.45
N LEU A 725 -25.28 47.13 -32.59
CA LEU A 725 -26.63 46.54 -32.86
C LEU A 725 -27.32 46.55 -34.27
N TYR A 726 -27.59 45.31 -34.75
CA TYR A 726 -28.78 44.75 -35.46
C TYR A 726 -29.29 45.26 -36.84
N GLN A 727 -29.16 44.38 -37.87
CA GLN A 727 -30.18 43.79 -38.78
C GLN A 727 -31.28 44.64 -39.49
N PRO A 728 -31.90 44.15 -40.61
CA PRO A 728 -31.40 43.38 -41.78
C PRO A 728 -31.77 44.13 -43.11
N PRO A 729 -31.85 43.55 -44.35
CA PRO A 729 -32.87 42.56 -44.78
C PRO A 729 -32.32 41.48 -45.78
N SER A 730 -33.22 40.80 -46.51
CA SER A 730 -32.99 39.53 -47.24
C SER A 730 -32.73 39.72 -48.78
N ASN A 731 -33.01 38.83 -49.75
CA ASN A 731 -34.27 38.11 -50.00
C ASN A 731 -34.19 36.67 -50.57
N SER A 732 -34.45 36.45 -51.86
CA SER A 732 -35.20 35.26 -52.35
C SER A 732 -34.80 34.83 -53.79
N THR A 733 -35.28 33.73 -54.43
CA THR A 733 -36.58 33.03 -54.26
C THR A 733 -36.70 31.55 -54.72
N PRO A 734 -36.35 31.15 -55.96
CA PRO A 734 -37.28 30.31 -56.73
C PRO A 734 -36.99 28.80 -56.80
N GLN A 735 -37.96 27.91 -57.03
CA GLN A 735 -39.43 27.96 -56.76
C GLN A 735 -40.09 26.56 -56.93
N ARG A 736 -40.75 26.03 -55.88
CA ARG A 736 -41.98 25.17 -55.93
C ARG A 736 -41.86 23.74 -56.55
N LYS A 737 -42.70 22.73 -56.24
CA LYS A 737 -43.96 22.60 -55.46
C LYS A 737 -44.26 21.13 -55.01
N CYS A 738 -45.07 20.97 -53.94
CA CYS A 738 -45.98 19.83 -53.59
C CYS A 738 -45.52 18.38 -53.18
N LEU A 739 -45.83 18.05 -51.91
CA LEU A 739 -46.56 16.86 -51.37
C LEU A 739 -46.04 15.39 -51.51
N LYS A 740 -46.70 14.48 -50.76
CA LYS A 740 -46.24 13.12 -50.37
C LYS A 740 -46.91 11.98 -51.18
N SER A 741 -46.19 10.86 -51.41
CA SER A 741 -46.61 9.49 -50.99
C SER A 741 -45.55 8.41 -51.29
N ASP A 742 -45.46 7.44 -50.38
CA ASP A 742 -45.09 6.00 -50.41
C ASP A 742 -44.18 5.32 -51.47
N SER A 743 -43.65 4.17 -51.05
CA SER A 743 -43.18 2.98 -51.80
C SER A 743 -41.69 2.85 -52.20
N GLU A 744 -41.33 1.60 -52.52
CA GLU A 744 -40.00 0.98 -52.54
C GLU A 744 -39.21 1.29 -53.85
N SER A 745 -37.89 1.08 -54.01
CA SER A 745 -37.18 -0.20 -53.80
C SER A 745 -35.71 -0.14 -54.27
N SER A 746 -34.84 -0.99 -53.69
CA SER A 746 -33.57 -1.48 -54.29
C SER A 746 -32.46 -0.43 -54.57
N ARG A 747 -31.18 -0.71 -54.87
CA ARG A 747 -30.23 -1.86 -54.79
C ARG A 747 -28.84 -1.18 -54.94
N GLN A 748 -27.75 -1.49 -54.23
CA GLN A 748 -26.96 -2.72 -54.19
C GLN A 748 -25.84 -2.55 -53.14
N ASN A 749 -25.31 -3.63 -52.57
CA ASN A 749 -24.06 -3.62 -51.78
C ASN A 749 -23.31 -4.95 -52.02
N LYS A 750 -21.97 -4.98 -51.96
CA LYS A 750 -21.17 -6.19 -52.29
C LYS A 750 -20.47 -6.82 -51.07
N HIS A 751 -20.48 -8.15 -51.06
CA HIS A 751 -20.01 -9.12 -50.04
C HIS A 751 -18.62 -8.88 -49.40
N PHE A 752 -18.44 -9.40 -48.18
CA PHE A 752 -17.79 -10.70 -47.87
C PHE A 752 -17.77 -10.97 -46.34
N PRO A 753 -17.58 -12.23 -45.85
CA PRO A 753 -18.20 -13.51 -46.21
C PRO A 753 -19.08 -14.07 -45.04
N HIS A 754 -19.71 -15.23 -45.26
CA HIS A 754 -20.65 -15.88 -44.31
C HIS A 754 -20.02 -17.07 -43.57
N PHE A 755 -20.64 -17.48 -42.46
CA PHE A 755 -20.64 -18.88 -41.99
C PHE A 755 -22.01 -19.17 -41.35
N GLU A 756 -22.65 -20.28 -41.72
CA GLU A 756 -24.08 -20.48 -41.51
C GLU A 756 -24.42 -21.35 -40.28
N SER A 757 -25.63 -21.13 -39.75
CA SER A 757 -26.33 -22.10 -38.91
C SER A 757 -27.82 -22.00 -39.21
N PHE A 758 -28.36 -23.03 -39.88
CA PHE A 758 -29.76 -23.11 -40.28
C PHE A 758 -30.68 -23.26 -39.06
N TYR A 759 -31.74 -22.44 -38.94
CA TYR A 759 -33.05 -22.85 -38.43
C TYR A 759 -34.15 -21.96 -39.03
N LEU A 760 -35.27 -22.58 -39.44
CA LEU A 760 -36.44 -21.91 -40.01
C LEU A 760 -37.39 -21.44 -38.90
N PRO A 761 -38.00 -20.25 -38.99
CA PRO A 761 -39.13 -19.86 -38.15
C PRO A 761 -40.40 -20.64 -38.55
N ARG A 762 -41.32 -20.83 -37.60
CA ARG A 762 -42.72 -21.22 -37.85
C ARG A 762 -43.64 -20.19 -37.20
N GLU A 763 -44.75 -19.92 -37.87
CA GLU A 763 -45.78 -18.97 -37.41
C GLU A 763 -46.71 -19.59 -36.35
N PRO A 764 -47.37 -18.76 -35.52
CA PRO A 764 -48.28 -19.24 -34.47
C PRO A 764 -49.66 -19.62 -35.03
N LEU A 765 -50.20 -20.76 -34.59
CA LEU A 765 -51.60 -21.12 -34.80
C LEU A 765 -52.49 -20.58 -33.68
N VAL A 766 -53.62 -19.98 -34.06
CA VAL A 766 -54.61 -19.39 -33.14
C VAL A 766 -55.82 -20.30 -33.05
N GLY A 767 -56.16 -20.70 -31.81
CA GLY A 767 -57.53 -20.93 -31.32
C GLY A 767 -58.41 -22.03 -31.94
N ILE A 768 -58.96 -22.89 -31.07
CA ILE A 768 -60.31 -23.48 -31.17
C ILE A 768 -60.73 -23.86 -29.74
N SER A 769 -62.04 -23.93 -29.47
CA SER A 769 -62.62 -24.04 -28.13
C SER A 769 -63.67 -25.16 -28.01
N GLU A 770 -64.06 -25.44 -26.75
CA GLU A 770 -65.26 -26.16 -26.28
C GLU A 770 -65.22 -27.69 -26.08
N ASN A 771 -65.49 -28.09 -24.81
CA ASN A 771 -66.42 -29.12 -24.29
C ASN A 771 -66.42 -30.55 -24.95
N THR A 772 -66.35 -31.67 -24.21
CA THR A 772 -67.26 -32.06 -23.10
C THR A 772 -66.69 -33.23 -22.26
N ARG A 773 -67.31 -33.50 -21.09
CA ARG A 773 -66.96 -34.51 -20.05
C ARG A 773 -66.87 -35.99 -20.47
N SER A 774 -66.03 -36.74 -19.74
CA SER A 774 -66.35 -38.05 -19.12
C SER A 774 -65.39 -38.33 -17.94
N GLN A 775 -65.83 -39.06 -16.90
CA GLN A 775 -64.98 -39.59 -15.81
C GLN A 775 -65.18 -41.13 -15.69
N PRO A 776 -64.38 -41.83 -14.87
CA PRO A 776 -64.77 -42.02 -13.45
C PRO A 776 -63.65 -41.82 -12.40
N ASP A 777 -64.15 -41.73 -11.16
CA ASP A 777 -63.63 -41.84 -9.77
C ASP A 777 -62.34 -42.67 -9.49
N MET A 778 -61.61 -42.64 -8.36
CA MET A 778 -61.48 -41.89 -7.06
C MET A 778 -60.26 -42.51 -6.29
N PRO A 779 -59.86 -42.17 -5.03
CA PRO A 779 -60.04 -40.98 -4.17
C PRO A 779 -58.68 -40.32 -3.72
N PRO A 780 -58.65 -39.26 -2.88
CA PRO A 780 -57.44 -38.50 -2.52
C PRO A 780 -56.98 -38.64 -1.05
N TYR A 781 -55.85 -38.02 -0.67
CA TYR A 781 -55.78 -37.01 0.41
C TYR A 781 -54.41 -36.29 0.50
N ALA A 782 -54.39 -35.09 1.10
CA ALA A 782 -53.19 -34.30 1.44
C ALA A 782 -53.48 -33.41 2.67
N PRO A 783 -52.45 -32.77 3.26
CA PRO A 783 -52.70 -31.48 3.92
C PRO A 783 -51.66 -30.37 3.63
N ARG A 784 -52.14 -29.13 3.68
CA ARG A 784 -51.35 -27.89 3.91
C ARG A 784 -51.46 -27.51 5.40
N CYS A 785 -50.68 -26.53 5.90
CA CYS A 785 -51.26 -25.24 6.31
C CYS A 785 -50.25 -24.17 6.81
N TYR A 786 -50.80 -22.99 7.11
CA TYR A 786 -50.16 -21.69 7.36
C TYR A 786 -49.80 -21.43 8.85
N SER A 787 -49.03 -20.37 9.10
CA SER A 787 -48.87 -19.69 10.40
C SER A 787 -50.15 -18.94 10.85
N PRO A 788 -50.27 -18.57 12.15
CA PRO A 788 -50.31 -17.13 12.49
C PRO A 788 -49.68 -16.75 13.87
N LEU A 789 -49.79 -15.47 14.25
CA LEU A 789 -49.54 -14.89 15.59
C LEU A 789 -50.87 -14.61 16.33
N GLY A 790 -50.89 -14.50 17.67
CA GLY A 790 -51.90 -13.66 18.37
C GLY A 790 -52.27 -13.97 19.85
N GLN A 791 -51.71 -13.18 20.78
CA GLN A 791 -52.33 -12.57 22.01
C GLN A 791 -53.21 -13.37 23.04
N GLY A 792 -52.76 -13.34 24.31
CA GLY A 792 -53.57 -13.18 25.56
C GLY A 792 -54.49 -14.34 26.04
N LEU A 793 -54.95 -14.41 27.29
CA LEU A 793 -54.61 -13.73 28.57
C LEU A 793 -55.26 -14.52 29.75
N SER A 794 -54.97 -14.15 31.02
CA SER A 794 -55.56 -14.66 32.31
C SER A 794 -55.12 -16.05 32.80
N ALA A 795 -55.11 -16.38 34.12
CA ALA A 795 -54.97 -15.56 35.34
C ALA A 795 -54.64 -16.43 36.59
N GLU A 796 -53.92 -15.83 37.56
CA GLU A 796 -53.89 -16.12 39.02
C GLU A 796 -53.60 -17.54 39.58
N GLU A 797 -53.38 -17.71 40.88
CA GLU A 797 -52.29 -17.19 41.74
C GLU A 797 -52.32 -17.91 43.11
N SER A 798 -51.15 -18.16 43.72
CA SER A 798 -50.90 -18.28 45.18
C SER A 798 -49.50 -18.89 45.40
N GLY A 799 -48.65 -18.41 46.32
CA GLY A 799 -48.73 -17.20 47.15
C GLY A 799 -47.49 -17.06 48.07
N LEU A 800 -47.50 -16.05 48.94
CA LEU A 800 -46.56 -15.82 50.07
C LEU A 800 -45.14 -15.23 49.80
N GLU A 801 -45.11 -13.89 49.74
CA GLU A 801 -44.35 -12.97 50.63
C GLU A 801 -42.80 -13.01 50.77
N LYS A 802 -42.21 -11.84 50.44
CA LYS A 802 -41.26 -11.01 51.23
C LYS A 802 -39.98 -11.60 51.89
N GLY A 803 -38.88 -10.84 51.77
CA GLY A 803 -37.89 -10.75 52.86
C GLY A 803 -36.46 -10.35 52.43
N TRP A 804 -36.00 -9.16 52.83
CA TRP A 804 -34.59 -8.75 52.71
C TRP A 804 -33.71 -9.49 53.73
N LEU A 805 -32.47 -9.86 53.36
CA LEU A 805 -31.22 -9.53 54.11
C LEU A 805 -29.94 -10.10 53.44
N GLN A 806 -28.78 -9.82 54.05
CA GLN A 806 -27.43 -10.00 53.51
C GLN A 806 -26.87 -11.44 53.64
N PRO A 807 -25.89 -11.85 52.80
CA PRO A 807 -25.11 -13.05 53.01
C PRO A 807 -24.04 -12.85 54.11
N VAL A 808 -23.95 -13.76 55.09
CA VAL A 808 -23.03 -13.66 56.24
C VAL A 808 -22.13 -14.89 56.37
N LYS A 809 -20.82 -14.64 56.15
CA LYS A 809 -19.60 -15.21 56.76
C LYS A 809 -19.50 -16.70 57.19
N LEU A 810 -18.36 -17.30 56.84
CA LEU A 810 -17.53 -18.12 57.73
C LEU A 810 -16.04 -17.83 57.37
N VAL A 811 -15.32 -16.90 58.00
CA VAL A 811 -14.73 -16.83 59.38
C VAL A 811 -13.44 -17.64 59.55
N THR A 812 -12.32 -16.91 59.66
CA THR A 812 -11.16 -17.02 60.59
C THR A 812 -9.95 -16.32 59.95
N ASN A 813 -9.05 -15.59 60.64
CA ASN A 813 -9.06 -15.01 61.99
C ASN A 813 -8.09 -13.80 62.03
N LEU A 814 -8.46 -12.71 62.71
CA LEU A 814 -7.54 -11.67 63.21
C LEU A 814 -8.27 -10.85 64.28
N GLY A 815 -7.67 -10.72 65.47
CA GLY A 815 -8.22 -9.97 66.61
C GLY A 815 -7.91 -8.47 66.52
N THR A 816 -8.83 -7.57 66.87
CA THR A 816 -9.16 -7.06 68.23
C THR A 816 -8.11 -6.09 68.80
N GLY A 817 -8.48 -4.80 68.92
CA GLY A 817 -7.68 -3.80 69.65
C GLY A 817 -7.76 -2.38 69.12
N GLU A 818 -8.86 -1.67 69.40
CA GLU A 818 -8.85 -0.21 69.61
C GLU A 818 -8.34 0.06 71.06
N PRO A 819 -8.00 1.29 71.53
CA PRO A 819 -8.48 2.58 71.00
C PRO A 819 -7.48 3.78 71.02
N GLU A 820 -8.04 4.93 70.64
CA GLU A 820 -7.84 6.27 71.22
C GLU A 820 -6.60 7.15 70.97
N CYS A 821 -6.95 8.43 71.04
CA CYS A 821 -6.23 9.69 70.93
C CYS A 821 -5.15 9.87 72.02
N GLU A 822 -4.11 10.66 71.73
CA GLU A 822 -3.85 11.90 72.50
C GLU A 822 -2.77 12.79 71.84
N THR A 823 -2.54 13.97 72.41
CA THR A 823 -1.68 15.05 71.91
C THR A 823 -0.56 15.41 72.89
N ALA A 824 0.41 16.21 72.41
CA ALA A 824 1.42 16.93 73.21
C ALA A 824 2.58 16.06 73.75
N THR A 825 3.77 16.55 74.13
CA THR A 825 4.63 17.72 73.79
C THR A 825 6.01 17.43 74.44
N ASP A 826 7.04 18.24 74.11
CA ASP A 826 8.27 18.45 74.89
C ASP A 826 9.20 17.21 75.11
N SER A 827 10.43 17.16 74.58
CA SER A 827 11.63 18.02 74.74
C SER A 827 12.51 17.61 75.92
N ASP A 828 13.83 17.62 75.70
CA ASP A 828 14.84 18.36 76.50
C ASP A 828 16.29 17.90 76.14
N LEU A 829 17.19 18.83 75.78
CA LEU A 829 18.31 19.40 76.59
C LEU A 829 19.55 18.45 76.71
N GLU A 830 20.82 18.88 76.69
CA GLU A 830 21.44 20.22 76.55
C GLU A 830 22.94 20.16 76.12
N ALA A 831 23.59 21.33 75.94
CA ALA A 831 25.03 21.63 76.14
C ALA A 831 26.08 20.97 75.18
N ALA A 832 27.32 21.47 74.95
CA ALA A 832 28.05 22.74 75.17
C ALA A 832 29.44 22.65 74.46
N SER A 833 30.24 23.69 74.15
CA SER A 833 30.05 25.16 74.01
C SER A 833 31.27 25.83 73.30
N GLU A 834 31.12 27.09 72.90
CA GLU A 834 32.12 28.20 72.79
C GLU A 834 33.55 28.07 72.18
N HIS A 835 33.81 28.93 71.18
CA HIS A 835 35.03 29.77 70.94
C HIS A 835 36.43 29.10 70.66
N GLU A 836 37.43 29.73 69.99
CA GLU A 836 37.62 31.11 69.51
C GLU A 836 38.53 31.28 68.23
N ARG A 837 38.40 32.43 67.54
CA ARG A 837 39.30 33.16 66.59
C ARG A 837 40.42 32.48 65.73
N LEU A 838 40.21 32.57 64.40
CA LEU A 838 41.02 33.32 63.40
C LEU A 838 42.58 33.37 63.48
N LYS A 839 43.28 32.86 62.43
CA LYS A 839 44.06 33.65 61.43
C LYS A 839 44.93 32.83 60.44
N LEU A 840 45.03 33.34 59.20
CA LEU A 840 46.10 33.12 58.19
C LEU A 840 46.33 31.66 57.68
N SER A 841 46.97 31.40 56.54
CA SER A 841 47.44 32.26 55.42
C SER A 841 47.46 31.48 54.10
N SER A 842 47.65 32.18 52.97
CA SER A 842 47.76 31.59 51.63
C SER A 842 49.12 30.92 51.36
N ALA A 843 49.08 29.68 50.88
CA ALA A 843 50.08 29.07 49.99
C ALA A 843 49.33 28.09 49.07
N LYS A 844 49.31 28.24 47.75
CA LYS A 844 50.39 27.82 46.83
C LYS A 844 50.87 26.38 47.06
N VAL A 845 50.16 25.44 46.45
CA VAL A 845 50.78 24.32 45.71
C VAL A 845 50.47 24.61 44.23
N THR A 846 51.27 25.42 43.53
CA THR A 846 52.45 25.00 42.73
C THR A 846 52.13 23.83 41.79
N THR A 847 51.75 24.07 40.54
CA THR A 847 52.62 24.37 39.38
C THR A 847 53.58 23.25 38.96
N ALA A 848 53.14 22.50 37.95
CA ALA A 848 53.92 21.86 36.88
C ALA A 848 54.93 20.75 37.20
N LEU A 849 54.82 19.65 36.43
CA LEU A 849 55.69 18.46 36.37
C LEU A 849 55.56 17.59 37.65
N GLU A 850 55.46 16.26 37.59
CA GLU A 850 55.65 15.27 36.51
C GLU A 850 54.38 14.37 36.40
N GLY A 851 54.19 13.48 35.42
CA GLY A 851 55.00 13.20 34.22
C GLY A 851 54.49 13.84 32.91
N LYS A 852 55.17 13.55 31.79
CA LYS A 852 54.73 13.89 30.42
C LYS A 852 54.45 12.60 29.65
N CYS A 853 53.51 12.63 28.71
CA CYS A 853 53.26 11.49 27.82
C CYS A 853 54.55 11.03 27.13
N ILE A 854 54.89 9.74 27.24
CA ILE A 854 56.14 9.18 26.72
C ILE A 854 56.19 9.15 25.19
N PHE A 855 55.05 9.28 24.52
CA PHE A 855 54.90 9.19 23.07
C PHE A 855 54.84 10.56 22.38
N ALA A 856 53.99 11.48 22.88
CA ALA A 856 53.75 12.80 22.28
C ALA A 856 54.15 14.00 23.16
N GLY A 857 54.58 13.77 24.41
CA GLY A 857 54.94 14.83 25.35
C GLY A 857 53.79 15.82 25.58
N GLU A 858 54.06 17.10 25.38
CA GLU A 858 53.07 18.19 25.52
C GLU A 858 52.02 18.23 24.40
N ASN A 859 52.21 17.47 23.30
CA ASN A 859 51.24 17.35 22.21
C ASN A 859 50.24 16.19 22.41
N CYS A 860 50.32 15.48 23.53
CA CYS A 860 49.39 14.39 23.85
C CYS A 860 47.93 14.89 23.94
N VAL A 861 46.99 14.12 23.40
CA VAL A 861 45.56 14.43 23.41
C VAL A 861 45.01 14.63 24.83
N LEU A 862 45.61 14.00 25.84
CA LEU A 862 45.18 14.11 27.24
C LEU A 862 45.80 15.29 28.00
N ALA A 863 46.92 15.86 27.54
CA ALA A 863 47.77 16.79 28.30
C ALA A 863 47.12 18.12 28.73
N ASN A 864 45.92 18.44 28.24
CA ASN A 864 45.12 19.60 28.67
C ASN A 864 43.64 19.24 28.93
N THR A 865 43.33 17.97 29.18
CA THR A 865 41.95 17.49 29.38
C THR A 865 41.74 16.90 30.78
N VAL A 866 40.52 16.98 31.30
CA VAL A 866 40.16 16.34 32.57
C VAL A 866 39.86 14.86 32.31
N VAL A 867 40.55 13.94 32.99
CA VAL A 867 40.29 12.49 32.90
C VAL A 867 39.54 12.02 34.15
N LEU A 868 38.27 11.66 33.97
CA LEU A 868 37.39 11.03 34.95
C LEU A 868 37.41 9.52 34.74
N VAL A 869 37.46 8.74 35.82
CA VAL A 869 37.52 7.27 35.76
C VAL A 869 36.39 6.67 36.58
N SER A 870 35.63 5.73 36.00
CA SER A 870 34.53 5.08 36.70
C SER A 870 35.01 4.27 37.93
N PRO A 871 34.28 4.26 39.06
CA PRO A 871 34.65 3.52 40.26
C PRO A 871 34.98 2.03 39.98
N GLY A 872 36.08 1.56 40.56
CA GLY A 872 36.60 0.20 40.39
C GLY A 872 37.50 -0.02 39.17
N LEU A 873 37.57 0.91 38.21
CA LEU A 873 38.33 0.70 36.98
C LEU A 873 39.86 0.80 37.15
N LEU A 874 40.35 1.51 38.18
CA LEU A 874 41.78 1.54 38.54
C LEU A 874 42.27 0.27 39.26
N VAL A 875 41.42 -0.76 39.43
CA VAL A 875 41.85 -2.08 39.90
C VAL A 875 42.57 -2.85 38.78
N GLU A 876 42.28 -2.52 37.52
CA GLU A 876 42.95 -3.09 36.34
C GLU A 876 44.33 -2.44 36.17
N ALA A 877 45.41 -3.21 36.40
CA ALA A 877 46.78 -2.69 36.34
C ALA A 877 47.14 -2.07 34.99
N GLU A 878 46.63 -2.63 33.88
CA GLU A 878 46.81 -2.13 32.52
C GLU A 878 46.25 -0.70 32.33
N VAL A 879 45.16 -0.34 33.02
CA VAL A 879 44.56 1.00 32.94
C VAL A 879 45.46 2.03 33.62
N ASN A 880 46.03 1.68 34.78
CA ASN A 880 46.97 2.55 35.49
C ASN A 880 48.25 2.75 34.68
N GLU A 881 48.80 1.68 34.09
CA GLU A 881 50.00 1.76 33.25
C GLU A 881 49.76 2.66 32.02
N LEU A 882 48.67 2.45 31.29
CA LEU A 882 48.31 3.28 30.13
C LEU A 882 48.06 4.76 30.51
N LEU A 883 47.48 5.05 31.68
CA LEU A 883 47.32 6.43 32.13
C LEU A 883 48.65 7.09 32.49
N ALA A 884 49.56 6.39 33.18
CA ALA A 884 50.90 6.87 33.49
C ALA A 884 51.75 7.10 32.22
N GLN A 885 51.66 6.20 31.22
CA GLN A 885 52.32 6.38 29.91
C GLN A 885 51.90 7.69 29.21
N HIS A 886 50.68 8.18 29.44
CA HIS A 886 50.16 9.44 28.90
C HIS A 886 50.32 10.66 29.86
N GLY A 887 51.00 10.49 31.01
CA GLY A 887 51.24 11.56 31.99
C GLY A 887 50.03 11.89 32.87
N ILE A 888 49.14 10.92 33.12
CA ILE A 888 47.96 11.05 33.98
C ILE A 888 48.15 10.18 35.23
N ASP A 889 49.06 10.60 36.10
CA ASP A 889 49.44 9.84 37.31
C ASP A 889 48.33 9.83 38.38
N HIS A 890 47.45 10.85 38.39
CA HIS A 890 46.35 11.01 39.36
C HIS A 890 45.00 11.32 38.65
N PRO A 891 44.36 10.32 38.02
CA PRO A 891 43.03 10.48 37.41
C PRO A 891 41.93 10.73 38.46
N ILE A 892 40.85 11.42 38.07
CA ILE A 892 39.76 11.77 38.99
C ILE A 892 38.81 10.57 39.17
N THR A 893 38.84 9.98 40.37
CA THR A 893 38.01 8.82 40.75
C THR A 893 36.66 9.19 41.35
N ASP A 894 36.58 10.33 42.05
CA ASP A 894 35.33 10.85 42.60
C ASP A 894 34.72 11.88 41.62
N ALA A 895 33.89 11.36 40.72
CA ALA A 895 33.14 12.19 39.79
C ALA A 895 32.12 13.10 40.50
N ASP A 896 31.58 12.72 41.66
CA ASP A 896 30.56 13.50 42.36
C ASP A 896 31.14 14.73 43.07
N ALA A 897 32.31 14.57 43.71
CA ALA A 897 33.08 15.69 44.24
C ALA A 897 33.51 16.65 43.13
N TRP A 898 33.94 16.13 41.97
CA TRP A 898 34.29 16.97 40.81
C TRP A 898 33.07 17.70 40.22
N ILE A 899 31.93 17.01 40.06
CA ILE A 899 30.65 17.61 39.63
C ILE A 899 30.28 18.79 40.55
N LYS A 900 30.40 18.61 41.87
CA LYS A 900 30.09 19.65 42.85
C LYS A 900 31.05 20.84 42.74
N ALA A 901 32.36 20.60 42.71
CA ALA A 901 33.37 21.65 42.58
C ALA A 901 33.22 22.45 41.27
N GLU A 902 32.90 21.78 40.16
CA GLU A 902 32.65 22.42 38.86
C GLU A 902 31.37 23.29 38.89
N LYS A 903 30.29 22.86 39.58
CA LYS A 903 29.10 23.71 39.80
C LYS A 903 29.44 24.94 40.66
N GLU A 904 30.18 24.78 41.74
CA GLU A 904 30.61 25.86 42.63
C GLU A 904 31.56 26.85 41.92
N ALA A 905 32.48 26.37 41.07
CA ALA A 905 33.37 27.22 40.28
C ALA A 905 32.58 28.08 39.27
N ARG A 906 31.61 27.48 38.56
CA ARG A 906 30.74 28.16 37.59
C ARG A 906 29.84 29.21 38.24
N GLN A 907 29.31 28.95 39.43
CA GLN A 907 28.53 29.94 40.20
C GLN A 907 29.34 31.16 40.65
N ASN A 908 30.66 31.03 40.77
CA ASN A 908 31.58 32.11 41.17
C ASN A 908 32.31 32.79 39.99
N GLU A 909 31.81 32.60 38.76
CA GLU A 909 32.40 33.11 37.50
C GLU A 909 33.89 32.79 37.27
N ARG A 910 34.45 31.81 37.98
CA ARG A 910 35.85 31.39 37.79
C ARG A 910 35.94 30.48 36.57
N THR A 911 36.54 30.97 35.50
CA THR A 911 36.81 30.21 34.27
C THR A 911 37.73 29.02 34.54
N THR A 912 37.19 27.81 34.46
CA THR A 912 37.97 26.58 34.30
C THR A 912 38.53 26.51 32.87
N THR A 913 39.80 26.15 32.72
CA THR A 913 40.57 26.31 31.46
C THR A 913 40.39 25.17 30.46
N HIS A 914 39.60 24.14 30.80
CA HIS A 914 39.51 22.90 30.03
C HIS A 914 38.27 22.89 29.13
N SER A 915 38.47 22.77 27.83
CA SER A 915 37.36 22.66 26.85
C SER A 915 36.74 21.26 26.79
N MET A 916 37.45 20.24 27.29
CA MET A 916 37.11 18.83 27.12
C MET A 916 37.46 18.00 28.36
N ALA A 917 36.58 17.06 28.70
CA ALA A 917 36.79 16.03 29.71
C ALA A 917 36.48 14.65 29.12
N TYR A 918 37.30 13.65 29.42
CA TYR A 918 37.07 12.25 29.06
C TYR A 918 36.58 11.48 30.28
N LEU A 919 35.49 10.71 30.11
CA LEU A 919 35.04 9.74 31.10
C LEU A 919 35.41 8.34 30.62
N LEU A 920 36.33 7.68 31.31
CA LEU A 920 36.74 6.31 31.04
C LEU A 920 35.91 5.32 31.86
N CYS A 921 35.31 4.35 31.15
CA CYS A 921 34.47 3.28 31.71
C CYS A 921 34.88 1.92 31.12
N ASP A 922 34.45 0.81 31.73
CA ASP A 922 34.31 -0.48 31.02
C ASP A 922 32.91 -0.57 30.39
N LYS A 923 32.85 -0.77 29.07
CA LYS A 923 31.61 -1.00 28.31
C LYS A 923 30.83 -2.25 28.77
N LYS A 924 31.46 -3.24 29.43
CA LYS A 924 30.75 -4.41 29.99
C LYS A 924 29.94 -4.03 31.24
N ASN A 925 30.45 -3.13 32.10
CA ASN A 925 29.80 -2.76 33.35
C ASN A 925 28.72 -1.69 33.17
N LYS A 926 27.59 -2.07 32.54
CA LYS A 926 26.46 -1.17 32.28
C LYS A 926 25.88 -0.53 33.55
N ASN A 927 25.89 -1.26 34.67
CA ASN A 927 25.22 -0.85 35.91
C ASN A 927 25.85 0.39 36.55
N VAL A 928 27.18 0.54 36.47
CA VAL A 928 27.90 1.75 36.92
C VAL A 928 27.88 2.83 35.82
N ARG A 929 28.07 2.43 34.57
CA ARG A 929 28.22 3.34 33.42
C ARG A 929 26.96 4.19 33.14
N VAL A 930 25.77 3.60 33.17
CA VAL A 930 24.53 4.29 32.74
C VAL A 930 24.10 5.39 33.72
N PRO A 931 24.02 5.18 35.04
CA PRO A 931 23.69 6.24 35.99
C PRO A 931 24.72 7.39 35.98
N LEU A 932 26.01 7.07 35.85
CA LEU A 932 27.08 8.07 35.83
C LEU A 932 27.00 8.98 34.59
N ILE A 933 26.72 8.41 33.41
CA ILE A 933 26.51 9.19 32.17
C ILE A 933 25.24 10.05 32.25
N ALA A 934 24.18 9.59 32.92
CA ALA A 934 22.97 10.40 33.14
C ALA A 934 23.25 11.61 34.06
N LYS A 935 23.90 11.38 35.21
CA LYS A 935 24.25 12.43 36.18
C LYS A 935 25.20 13.50 35.61
N LEU A 936 26.12 13.09 34.74
CA LEU A 936 27.00 14.00 34.00
C LEU A 936 26.30 14.74 32.83
N ARG A 937 25.10 14.30 32.41
CA ARG A 937 24.29 14.98 31.38
C ARG A 937 23.47 16.14 31.96
N GLU A 938 22.86 15.96 33.13
CA GLU A 938 22.13 17.02 33.85
C GLU A 938 22.98 18.30 33.98
N LEU A 939 24.27 18.13 34.27
CA LEU A 939 25.31 19.17 34.33
C LEU A 939 25.48 20.03 33.05
N HIS A 940 24.98 19.55 31.91
CA HIS A 940 25.22 20.09 30.58
C HIS A 940 23.92 20.59 29.90
N GLU A 941 22.76 20.20 30.43
CA GLU A 941 21.45 20.69 29.96
C GLU A 941 21.11 22.07 30.54
N ASP A 942 21.57 22.39 31.75
CA ASP A 942 21.33 23.70 32.41
C ASP A 942 21.78 24.91 31.57
N HIS A 943 23.00 24.89 31.00
CA HIS A 943 23.60 26.04 30.28
C HIS A 943 24.58 25.58 29.14
N PRO A 944 24.09 25.34 27.91
CA PRO A 944 24.87 24.65 26.87
C PRO A 944 26.00 25.45 26.18
N TYR A 945 26.24 26.72 26.55
CA TYR A 945 27.15 27.63 25.82
C TYR A 945 28.47 27.99 26.55
N LYS A 946 28.73 27.48 27.75
CA LYS A 946 29.96 27.78 28.54
C LYS A 946 30.57 26.58 29.30
N GLY A 947 30.14 25.34 29.02
CA GLY A 947 30.56 24.16 29.78
C GLY A 947 31.71 23.35 29.16
N THR A 948 32.53 22.76 30.02
CA THR A 948 33.48 21.67 29.67
C THR A 948 32.74 20.52 29.00
N ARG A 949 33.10 20.17 27.76
CA ARG A 949 32.44 19.09 27.02
C ARG A 949 32.89 17.73 27.56
N ILE A 950 31.94 16.90 28.01
CA ILE A 950 32.23 15.57 28.55
C ILE A 950 32.04 14.50 27.46
N GLN A 951 33.02 13.62 27.29
CA GLN A 951 33.01 12.55 26.29
C GLN A 951 33.19 11.18 26.96
N PRO A 952 32.14 10.34 27.04
CA PRO A 952 32.27 8.97 27.52
C PRO A 952 32.99 8.08 26.50
N CYS A 953 33.93 7.27 26.99
CA CYS A 953 34.73 6.33 26.24
C CYS A 953 34.91 5.03 27.02
N ASP A 954 35.12 3.93 26.31
CA ASP A 954 35.68 2.71 26.88
C ASP A 954 37.20 2.90 27.09
N TRP A 955 37.74 2.42 28.20
CA TRP A 955 39.17 2.63 28.55
C TRP A 955 40.16 2.13 27.51
N ARG A 956 39.80 1.13 26.69
CA ARG A 956 40.65 0.63 25.58
C ARG A 956 40.90 1.67 24.48
N ILE A 957 40.23 2.82 24.55
CA ILE A 957 40.61 4.00 23.77
C ILE A 957 42.06 4.44 24.05
N LEU A 958 42.61 4.18 25.26
CA LEU A 958 44.00 4.48 25.61
C LEU A 958 44.99 3.62 24.82
N GLN A 959 44.71 2.31 24.63
CA GLN A 959 45.53 1.44 23.77
C GLN A 959 45.62 2.00 22.35
N HIS A 960 44.47 2.45 21.80
CA HIS A 960 44.39 3.09 20.49
C HIS A 960 45.08 4.46 20.45
N LEU A 961 45.07 5.22 21.55
CA LEU A 961 45.78 6.49 21.69
C LEU A 961 47.30 6.28 21.71
N THR A 962 47.79 5.27 22.44
CA THR A 962 49.21 4.86 22.42
C THR A 962 49.64 4.50 21.00
N ILE A 963 48.88 3.67 20.27
CA ILE A 963 49.16 3.34 18.85
C ILE A 963 49.12 4.59 17.94
N HIS A 964 48.32 5.60 18.29
CA HIS A 964 48.23 6.84 17.54
C HIS A 964 49.41 7.79 17.81
N GLU A 965 49.85 7.92 19.06
CA GLU A 965 50.88 8.86 19.48
C GLU A 965 52.30 8.30 19.36
N ASP A 966 52.50 6.98 19.49
CA ASP A 966 53.80 6.35 19.28
C ASP A 966 54.24 6.48 17.81
N ASN A 967 55.44 6.99 17.58
CA ASN A 967 56.01 7.18 16.24
C ASN A 967 56.86 5.98 15.77
N ALA A 968 57.11 4.99 16.63
CA ALA A 968 57.73 3.72 16.25
C ALA A 968 56.75 2.74 15.58
N ILE A 969 55.44 2.93 15.76
CA ILE A 969 54.40 2.05 15.22
C ILE A 969 53.94 2.57 13.86
N GLU A 970 54.46 1.99 12.77
CA GLU A 970 53.87 2.10 11.43
C GLU A 970 53.80 0.71 10.73
N PRO A 971 52.71 0.38 10.01
CA PRO A 971 51.48 1.17 9.84
C PRO A 971 50.56 1.09 11.07
N LYS A 972 49.99 2.24 11.46
CA LYS A 972 49.09 2.34 12.64
C LYS A 972 47.77 1.59 12.41
N TYR A 973 47.51 0.59 13.24
CA TYR A 973 46.35 -0.31 13.13
C TYR A 973 45.37 -0.12 14.29
N TYR A 974 44.11 0.16 13.97
CA TYR A 974 43.04 0.40 14.94
C TYR A 974 41.87 -0.60 14.75
N ASP A 975 42.17 -1.89 14.61
CA ASP A 975 41.19 -2.97 14.35
C ASP A 975 40.29 -2.73 13.13
N GLY A 976 40.88 -2.19 12.06
CA GLY A 976 40.16 -1.83 10.83
C GLY A 976 39.37 -0.52 10.88
N PHE A 977 39.39 0.22 12.00
CA PHE A 977 38.81 1.57 12.06
C PHE A 977 39.77 2.62 11.47
N PRO A 978 39.28 3.65 10.76
CA PRO A 978 40.12 4.64 10.10
C PRO A 978 40.66 5.75 11.03
N LYS A 979 40.28 5.75 12.31
CA LYS A 979 40.79 6.66 13.35
C LYS A 979 40.79 5.96 14.71
N TRP A 980 41.80 6.24 15.52
CA TRP A 980 42.01 5.64 16.85
C TRP A 980 40.76 5.65 17.74
N ASN A 981 40.10 6.81 17.87
CA ASN A 981 38.96 6.99 18.77
C ASN A 981 37.63 6.37 18.29
N MET A 982 37.50 5.99 17.01
CA MET A 982 36.20 5.58 16.44
C MET A 982 35.67 4.23 16.94
N ARG A 983 36.52 3.36 17.50
CA ARG A 983 36.10 2.04 18.02
C ARG A 983 35.51 2.11 19.43
N TRP A 984 36.04 3.02 20.25
CA TRP A 984 35.89 2.99 21.72
C TRP A 984 35.19 4.21 22.32
N ILE A 985 34.85 5.24 21.53
CA ILE A 985 33.82 6.20 21.93
C ILE A 985 32.53 5.44 22.25
N VAL A 986 31.97 5.66 23.44
CA VAL A 986 30.66 5.14 23.81
C VAL A 986 29.61 6.01 23.12
N PRO A 987 28.72 5.46 22.28
CA PRO A 987 27.60 6.23 21.74
C PRO A 987 26.73 6.78 22.87
N ASN A 988 26.00 7.86 22.61
CA ASN A 988 24.92 8.29 23.49
C ASN A 988 23.77 7.27 23.43
N GLU A 989 23.91 6.17 24.18
CA GLU A 989 22.87 5.17 24.37
C GLU A 989 21.66 5.84 25.08
N ILE A 990 20.51 5.70 24.44
CA ILE A 990 19.15 6.01 24.89
C ILE A 990 18.33 4.77 24.51
#